data_AF-A0A7C8B5P3-F1
#
_entry.id   AF-A0A7C8B5P3-F1
#
_cell.length_a   1.000
_cell.length_b   1.000
_cell.length_c   1.000
_cell.angle_alpha   90.00
_cell.angle_beta   90.00
_cell.angle_gamma   90.00
#
_symmetry.space_group_name_H-M   'P 1'
#
loop_
_entity.id
_entity.type
_entity.pdbx_description
1 polymer ?
#
loop_
_entity_poly.entity_id
_entity_poly.type
_entity_poly.pdbx_seq_one_letter_code
_entity_poly.pdbx_strand_id
1 'polypeptide(L)'
;MPELYFKGKEFVYNHHLTVPYRPLETHPEKSILPPLQGEGRGGDGVSGNLIIHGDNLHALKALLPHYAGKVDCIFIDPPYNTGNENWCYNDNVNSPIMREWLSSNPINREDMLRHDKWACLMYPRLKLLHELLSEQGSFWMTLDDNEIHHARLILDDIFGAENFVTTVIWQKNFSPKNTARQFSEDHDYLIVYAKDSANWAPALMPRTEIMEARYANPDKDERGPWSSSDLSARNYYSLGTYPITSPSGRIIDGPPPGTYWRVKEEKFHELNADERIWWGENKDNVPRLKRFLSEVKQGVVPQTLWFYNEVGHTQDAKKELLSILNFETSEDVFVTPKPTKLIERVLQLATDSNSIVLDSFAGSGTTAHAVLALNAKDGGNRNFILVECEEYADTLTAERVRRVINGYKYEGTQKEELFRKKVNFSTLKDAPKLLREIEHLEQVKGKRFDKISKTIKNDELLVIGEKKIIERSEGLGGGFTYCTLGQPLDLDKLLTGEHLPDFRSIGAWLFHTATGMALPNWVGAYCNTPLQGNTPLQGNTPLRGNAPTDDAIIAEWYLGESPSYHVWLIYRPNLDWLKSRDAALTLTLAEKIAATFVGANGDSPNKRHLVFAPARFVASKHLLPLGVEHAPLPFALYRFEKD
;
A
#
# COMPACT_ATOMS: atom_id res chain seq x y z
N MET A 1 -1.02 7.41 -28.77
CA MET A 1 -1.24 8.14 -27.50
C MET A 1 -0.38 9.40 -27.57
N PRO A 2 -0.84 10.58 -27.14
CA PRO A 2 0.06 11.73 -27.01
C PRO A 2 1.19 11.39 -26.02
N GLU A 3 2.42 11.78 -26.33
CA GLU A 3 3.59 11.52 -25.48
C GLU A 3 4.01 12.79 -24.75
N LEU A 4 4.36 12.66 -23.46
CA LEU A 4 5.04 13.71 -22.71
C LEU A 4 6.54 13.70 -23.05
N TYR A 5 7.03 14.81 -23.59
CA TYR A 5 8.45 15.06 -23.80
C TYR A 5 8.98 16.05 -22.75
N PHE A 6 10.10 15.69 -22.11
CA PHE A 6 10.84 16.54 -21.17
C PHE A 6 12.34 16.29 -21.37
N LYS A 7 13.17 17.28 -21.05
CA LYS A 7 14.63 17.17 -21.18
C LYS A 7 15.15 16.10 -20.23
N GLY A 8 15.99 15.22 -20.75
CA GLY A 8 16.62 14.16 -19.98
C GLY A 8 15.81 12.85 -19.92
N LYS A 9 14.60 12.81 -20.50
CA LYS A 9 13.78 11.60 -20.59
C LYS A 9 14.56 10.42 -21.16
N GLU A 10 15.36 10.64 -22.21
CA GLU A 10 16.17 9.61 -22.86
C GLU A 10 17.20 8.95 -21.93
N PHE A 11 17.67 9.67 -20.91
CA PHE A 11 18.64 9.16 -19.94
C PHE A 11 17.97 8.40 -18.79
N VAL A 12 16.75 8.77 -18.42
CA VAL A 12 16.02 8.14 -17.30
C VAL A 12 15.06 7.04 -17.74
N TYR A 13 14.67 6.99 -19.02
CA TYR A 13 13.63 6.10 -19.53
C TYR A 13 13.85 4.64 -19.14
N ASN A 14 15.08 4.14 -19.27
CA ASN A 14 15.49 2.79 -18.89
C ASN A 14 16.45 2.76 -17.70
N HIS A 15 16.61 3.87 -16.98
CA HIS A 15 17.62 3.96 -15.93
C HIS A 15 17.36 2.95 -14.79
N HIS A 16 16.09 2.71 -14.42
CA HIS A 16 15.65 1.69 -13.47
C HIS A 16 16.22 0.28 -13.73
N LEU A 17 16.51 -0.07 -15.00
CA LEU A 17 17.15 -1.34 -15.36
C LEU A 17 18.65 -1.36 -15.03
N THR A 18 19.30 -0.20 -15.09
CA THR A 18 20.73 -0.01 -14.85
C THR A 18 21.09 0.32 -13.41
N VAL A 19 20.10 0.64 -12.56
CA VAL A 19 20.33 0.88 -11.13
C VAL A 19 20.94 -0.38 -10.51
N PRO A 20 22.14 -0.28 -9.88
CA PRO A 20 22.77 -1.43 -9.27
C PRO A 20 21.94 -1.94 -8.10
N TYR A 21 21.80 -3.26 -8.00
CA TYR A 21 21.22 -3.92 -6.84
C TYR A 21 22.12 -3.71 -5.63
N ARG A 22 21.54 -3.31 -4.50
CA ARG A 22 22.19 -3.19 -3.21
C ARG A 22 21.42 -4.07 -2.22
N PRO A 23 22.05 -5.04 -1.54
CA PRO A 23 21.36 -5.83 -0.54
C PRO A 23 20.93 -4.94 0.64
N LEU A 24 19.88 -5.34 1.35
CA LEU A 24 19.44 -4.66 2.57
C LEU A 24 20.27 -5.16 3.76
N GLU A 25 20.90 -4.24 4.47
CA GLU A 25 21.66 -4.53 5.69
C GLU A 25 20.80 -4.22 6.91
N THR A 26 20.52 -5.22 7.74
CA THR A 26 19.62 -5.08 8.89
C THR A 26 20.35 -4.54 10.12
N HIS A 27 19.69 -3.69 10.90
CA HIS A 27 20.20 -3.09 12.14
C HIS A 27 19.34 -3.49 13.35
N PRO A 28 19.62 -4.63 14.01
CA PRO A 28 18.83 -5.10 15.16
C PRO A 28 18.72 -4.08 16.29
N GLU A 29 19.75 -3.28 16.53
CA GLU A 29 19.81 -2.24 17.56
C GLU A 29 18.88 -1.06 17.30
N LYS A 30 18.51 -0.84 16.03
CA LYS A 30 17.56 0.19 15.60
C LYS A 30 16.15 -0.36 15.37
N SER A 31 15.98 -1.67 15.45
CA SER A 31 14.73 -2.39 15.14
C SER A 31 13.85 -2.54 16.39
N ILE A 32 12.55 -2.75 16.17
CA ILE A 32 11.67 -3.35 17.19
C ILE A 32 11.27 -4.72 16.64
N LEU A 33 12.04 -5.74 17.00
CA LEU A 33 11.72 -7.09 16.56
C LEU A 33 10.53 -7.62 17.38
N PRO A 34 9.51 -8.23 16.74
CA PRO A 34 8.44 -8.86 17.48
C PRO A 34 9.00 -9.92 18.44
N PRO A 35 8.37 -10.17 19.61
CA PRO A 35 8.75 -11.29 20.46
C PRO A 35 8.72 -12.56 19.62
N LEU A 36 9.80 -13.34 19.62
CA LEU A 36 9.90 -14.63 18.92
C LEU A 36 8.71 -15.52 19.30
N GLN A 37 7.63 -15.50 18.51
CA GLN A 37 6.54 -16.46 18.66
C GLN A 37 6.90 -17.71 17.86
N GLY A 38 7.43 -18.71 18.59
CA GLY A 38 7.68 -20.06 18.08
C GLY A 38 9.11 -20.27 17.57
N GLU A 39 9.80 -21.23 18.18
CA GLU A 39 11.01 -21.84 17.63
C GLU A 39 10.70 -22.36 16.22
N GLY A 40 11.29 -21.77 15.18
CA GLY A 40 11.15 -22.28 13.80
C GLY A 40 11.02 -21.26 12.68
N ARG A 41 10.89 -19.95 12.95
CA ARG A 41 11.08 -18.91 11.90
C ARG A 41 12.43 -18.24 12.06
N GLY A 42 13.47 -18.89 11.54
CA GLY A 42 14.71 -18.20 11.18
C GLY A 42 14.46 -17.27 9.99
N GLY A 43 13.71 -16.18 10.23
CA GLY A 43 13.42 -15.17 9.23
C GLY A 43 14.69 -14.46 8.79
N ASP A 44 14.75 -14.11 7.51
CA ASP A 44 15.86 -13.44 6.81
C ASP A 44 16.10 -11.98 7.23
N GLY A 45 15.41 -11.47 8.25
CA GLY A 45 15.45 -10.07 8.67
C GLY A 45 14.72 -9.10 7.73
N VAL A 46 14.30 -9.55 6.54
CA VAL A 46 13.70 -8.72 5.48
C VAL A 46 12.21 -9.05 5.25
N SER A 47 11.66 -10.02 5.99
CA SER A 47 10.23 -10.32 6.03
C SER A 47 9.46 -9.47 7.06
N GLY A 48 8.36 -8.84 6.66
CA GLY A 48 7.45 -8.12 7.55
C GLY A 48 7.54 -6.60 7.40
N ASN A 49 7.40 -5.87 8.51
CA ASN A 49 7.50 -4.41 8.52
C ASN A 49 8.95 -3.94 8.35
N LEU A 50 9.20 -3.04 7.39
CA LEU A 50 10.54 -2.53 7.08
C LEU A 50 10.58 -1.01 7.15
N ILE A 51 11.69 -0.47 7.65
CA ILE A 51 12.10 0.93 7.47
C ILE A 51 13.50 0.92 6.88
N ILE A 52 13.64 1.43 5.66
CA ILE A 52 14.89 1.43 4.90
C ILE A 52 15.43 2.85 4.83
N HIS A 53 16.63 3.06 5.36
CA HIS A 53 17.37 4.30 5.21
C HIS A 53 18.27 4.24 3.97
N GLY A 54 18.03 5.16 3.03
CA GLY A 54 18.82 5.33 1.82
C GLY A 54 18.01 5.92 0.69
N ASP A 55 18.68 6.23 -0.43
CA ASP A 55 17.99 6.70 -1.63
C ASP A 55 16.94 5.68 -2.10
N ASN A 56 15.74 6.19 -2.36
CA ASN A 56 14.60 5.37 -2.67
C ASN A 56 14.68 4.68 -4.03
N LEU A 57 15.40 5.22 -5.03
CA LEU A 57 15.59 4.51 -6.30
C LEU A 57 16.38 3.21 -6.08
N HIS A 58 17.43 3.27 -5.25
CA HIS A 58 18.20 2.09 -4.87
C HIS A 58 17.43 1.15 -3.93
N ALA A 59 16.68 1.66 -2.96
CA ALA A 59 15.87 0.84 -2.07
C ALA A 59 14.76 0.09 -2.83
N LEU A 60 14.07 0.74 -3.77
CA LEU A 60 13.08 0.09 -4.62
C LEU A 60 13.72 -1.03 -5.46
N LYS A 61 14.93 -0.82 -5.98
CA LYS A 61 15.70 -1.86 -6.68
C LYS A 61 16.06 -3.02 -5.76
N ALA A 62 16.42 -2.73 -4.50
CA ALA A 62 16.74 -3.73 -3.48
C ALA A 62 15.52 -4.58 -3.08
N LEU A 63 14.31 -4.02 -3.19
CA LEU A 63 13.06 -4.70 -2.84
C LEU A 63 12.57 -5.68 -3.91
N LEU A 64 12.92 -5.47 -5.20
CA LEU A 64 12.42 -6.30 -6.31
C LEU A 64 12.58 -7.81 -6.07
N PRO A 65 13.74 -8.32 -5.60
CA PRO A 65 13.91 -9.75 -5.37
C PRO A 65 12.98 -10.36 -4.34
N HIS A 66 12.39 -9.56 -3.45
CA HIS A 66 11.54 -10.03 -2.36
C HIS A 66 10.07 -9.67 -2.56
N TYR A 67 9.79 -8.55 -3.25
CA TYR A 67 8.48 -7.90 -3.30
C TYR A 67 7.94 -7.59 -4.70
N ALA A 68 8.66 -7.91 -5.79
CA ALA A 68 8.12 -7.76 -7.15
C ALA A 68 6.75 -8.45 -7.30
N GLY A 69 5.75 -7.69 -7.74
CA GLY A 69 4.36 -8.14 -7.89
C GLY A 69 3.62 -8.50 -6.59
N LYS A 70 4.11 -8.09 -5.41
CA LYS A 70 3.53 -8.47 -4.10
C LYS A 70 2.97 -7.30 -3.28
N VAL A 71 3.21 -6.04 -3.67
CA VAL A 71 2.74 -4.89 -2.90
C VAL A 71 1.30 -4.55 -3.27
N ASP A 72 0.38 -4.50 -2.31
CA ASP A 72 -1.05 -4.31 -2.57
C ASP A 72 -1.46 -2.83 -2.59
N CYS A 73 -0.78 -2.00 -1.82
CA CYS A 73 -1.04 -0.56 -1.78
C CYS A 73 0.27 0.21 -1.76
N ILE A 74 0.46 1.07 -2.75
CA ILE A 74 1.54 2.06 -2.76
C ILE A 74 0.92 3.40 -2.46
N PHE A 75 1.38 4.05 -1.39
CA PHE A 75 1.08 5.45 -1.11
C PHE A 75 2.38 6.23 -1.08
N ILE A 76 2.50 7.29 -1.87
CA ILE A 76 3.68 8.16 -1.84
C ILE A 76 3.31 9.64 -1.77
N ASP A 77 4.15 10.39 -1.07
CA ASP A 77 4.09 11.84 -0.92
C ASP A 77 5.40 12.47 -1.42
N PRO A 78 5.63 12.50 -2.75
CA PRO A 78 6.86 13.04 -3.31
C PRO A 78 6.96 14.56 -3.11
N PRO A 79 8.12 15.19 -3.34
CA PRO A 79 8.23 16.65 -3.38
C PRO A 79 7.22 17.25 -4.35
N TYR A 80 6.51 18.32 -3.95
CA TYR A 80 5.49 18.95 -4.79
C TYR A 80 6.09 19.93 -5.79
N ASN A 81 7.38 20.24 -5.65
CA ASN A 81 8.10 21.17 -6.53
C ASN A 81 7.52 22.60 -6.49
N THR A 82 7.07 23.06 -5.32
CA THR A 82 6.59 24.45 -5.14
C THR A 82 7.68 25.50 -5.39
N GLY A 83 8.95 25.08 -5.36
CA GLY A 83 10.13 25.93 -5.48
C GLY A 83 10.66 26.47 -4.15
N ASN A 84 10.05 26.10 -3.02
CA ASN A 84 10.47 26.48 -1.65
C ASN A 84 10.86 25.28 -0.77
N GLU A 85 10.74 24.06 -1.29
CA GLU A 85 10.89 22.81 -0.52
C GLU A 85 12.34 22.37 -0.33
N ASN A 86 13.31 23.10 -0.90
CA ASN A 86 14.74 22.76 -0.89
C ASN A 86 15.06 21.32 -1.33
N TRP A 87 14.16 20.68 -2.08
CA TRP A 87 14.38 19.33 -2.59
C TRP A 87 15.52 19.32 -3.63
N CYS A 88 16.22 18.20 -3.72
CA CYS A 88 17.41 18.04 -4.56
C CYS A 88 17.20 16.94 -5.60
N TYR A 89 17.65 17.15 -6.83
CA TYR A 89 17.80 16.09 -7.81
C TYR A 89 19.04 15.27 -7.49
N ASN A 90 18.92 13.95 -7.33
CA ASN A 90 20.02 13.13 -6.79
C ASN A 90 20.37 11.90 -7.67
N ASP A 91 19.72 11.74 -8.83
CA ASP A 91 19.99 10.58 -9.70
C ASP A 91 21.34 10.75 -10.43
N ASN A 92 22.30 9.88 -10.10
CA ASN A 92 23.64 9.88 -10.67
C ASN A 92 23.69 9.15 -12.03
N VAL A 93 22.88 9.62 -12.97
CA VAL A 93 22.89 9.10 -14.35
C VAL A 93 24.14 9.59 -15.06
N ASN A 94 24.83 8.70 -15.79
CA ASN A 94 26.03 9.03 -16.56
C ASN A 94 25.71 9.87 -17.80
N SER A 95 25.35 11.14 -17.59
CA SER A 95 25.03 12.12 -18.63
C SER A 95 25.55 13.52 -18.23
N PRO A 96 26.16 14.29 -19.16
CA PRO A 96 26.68 15.62 -18.85
C PRO A 96 25.63 16.57 -18.26
N ILE A 97 24.41 16.58 -18.81
CA ILE A 97 23.31 17.45 -18.34
C ILE A 97 22.87 17.10 -16.92
N MET A 98 22.82 15.80 -16.59
CA MET A 98 22.40 15.33 -15.26
C MET A 98 23.45 15.65 -14.20
N ARG A 99 24.74 15.55 -14.55
CA ARG A 99 25.84 15.94 -13.65
C ARG A 99 25.83 17.44 -13.35
N GLU A 100 25.50 18.26 -14.33
CA GLU A 100 25.30 19.70 -14.13
C GLU A 100 24.12 19.97 -13.17
N TRP A 101 23.03 19.22 -13.29
CA TRP A 101 21.89 19.35 -12.39
C TRP A 101 22.22 18.99 -10.94
N LEU A 102 23.05 17.98 -10.70
CA LEU A 102 23.54 17.66 -9.35
C LEU A 102 24.25 18.85 -8.71
N SER A 103 25.02 19.61 -9.50
CA SER A 103 25.71 20.82 -9.03
C SER A 103 24.80 22.04 -8.86
N SER A 104 23.56 21.97 -9.36
CA SER A 104 22.56 23.05 -9.31
C SER A 104 21.56 22.89 -8.17
N ASN A 105 21.78 21.94 -7.26
CA ASN A 105 20.92 21.74 -6.09
C ASN A 105 21.12 22.83 -5.03
N PRO A 106 20.09 23.13 -4.22
CA PRO A 106 18.71 22.62 -4.30
C PRO A 106 17.89 23.26 -5.43
N ILE A 107 16.84 22.57 -5.86
CA ILE A 107 15.96 23.06 -6.93
C ILE A 107 15.00 24.10 -6.37
N ASN A 108 14.96 25.27 -7.01
CA ASN A 108 14.17 26.41 -6.56
C ASN A 108 13.26 26.96 -7.68
N ARG A 109 12.45 27.95 -7.35
CA ARG A 109 11.46 28.54 -8.28
C ARG A 109 12.07 29.20 -9.53
N GLU A 110 13.31 29.67 -9.47
CA GLU A 110 13.99 30.34 -10.58
C GLU A 110 14.59 29.35 -11.58
N ASP A 111 14.62 28.06 -11.23
CA ASP A 111 15.10 26.99 -12.10
C ASP A 111 14.10 26.68 -13.22
N MET A 112 14.43 27.14 -14.43
CA MET A 112 13.63 26.92 -15.64
C MET A 112 13.53 25.44 -16.06
N LEU A 113 14.33 24.55 -15.47
CA LEU A 113 14.31 23.11 -15.71
C LEU A 113 13.72 22.33 -14.52
N ARG A 114 13.14 23.00 -13.51
CA ARG A 114 12.62 22.34 -12.30
C ARG A 114 11.64 21.20 -12.59
N HIS A 115 10.81 21.36 -13.63
CA HIS A 115 9.81 20.36 -14.03
C HIS A 115 10.46 19.17 -14.75
N ASP A 116 11.44 19.42 -15.62
CA ASP A 116 12.23 18.36 -16.27
C ASP A 116 12.99 17.54 -15.23
N LYS A 117 13.60 18.21 -14.24
CA LYS A 117 14.33 17.57 -13.13
C LYS A 117 13.41 16.72 -12.25
N TRP A 118 12.23 17.24 -11.91
CA TRP A 118 11.23 16.50 -11.15
C TRP A 118 10.75 15.26 -11.91
N ALA A 119 10.44 15.41 -13.20
CA ALA A 119 10.07 14.29 -14.06
C ALA A 119 11.20 13.25 -14.16
N CYS A 120 12.46 13.69 -14.27
CA CYS A 120 13.63 12.80 -14.30
C CYS A 120 13.79 12.01 -12.99
N LEU A 121 13.57 12.65 -11.85
CA LEU A 121 13.59 11.99 -10.54
C LEU A 121 12.48 10.95 -10.43
N MET A 122 11.25 11.31 -10.81
CA MET A 122 10.08 10.46 -10.58
C MET A 122 9.99 9.28 -11.54
N TYR A 123 10.35 9.47 -12.81
CA TYR A 123 10.15 8.45 -13.85
C TYR A 123 10.74 7.06 -13.51
N PRO A 124 12.04 6.92 -13.14
CA PRO A 124 12.60 5.61 -12.83
C PRO A 124 12.04 5.02 -11.52
N ARG A 125 11.69 5.85 -10.53
CA ARG A 125 11.07 5.43 -9.27
C ARG A 125 9.68 4.86 -9.51
N LEU A 126 8.86 5.54 -10.31
CA LEU A 126 7.51 5.09 -10.66
C LEU A 126 7.52 3.79 -11.47
N LYS A 127 8.52 3.56 -12.33
CA LYS A 127 8.69 2.26 -13.00
C LYS A 127 8.96 1.12 -12.01
N LEU A 128 9.85 1.32 -11.03
CA LEU A 128 10.10 0.30 -10.00
C LEU A 128 8.90 0.09 -9.08
N LEU A 129 8.19 1.15 -8.70
CA LEU A 129 6.95 1.05 -7.93
C LEU A 129 5.89 0.24 -8.70
N HIS A 130 5.77 0.46 -10.01
CA HIS A 130 4.90 -0.34 -10.87
C HIS A 130 5.31 -1.83 -10.90
N GLU A 131 6.61 -2.15 -10.93
CA GLU A 131 7.10 -3.55 -10.86
C GLU A 131 6.84 -4.23 -9.50
N LEU A 132 6.86 -3.46 -8.40
CA LEU A 132 6.58 -3.96 -7.06
C LEU A 132 5.08 -4.19 -6.80
N LEU A 133 4.22 -3.42 -7.46
CA LEU A 133 2.77 -3.47 -7.28
C LEU A 133 2.19 -4.81 -7.77
N SER A 134 1.33 -5.42 -6.95
CA SER A 134 0.60 -6.64 -7.30
C SER A 134 -0.44 -6.38 -8.38
N GLU A 135 -0.86 -7.42 -9.11
CA GLU A 135 -1.88 -7.31 -10.17
C GLU A 135 -3.23 -6.77 -9.65
N GLN A 136 -3.52 -6.98 -8.37
CA GLN A 136 -4.69 -6.45 -7.66
C GLN A 136 -4.32 -5.25 -6.78
N GLY A 137 -3.17 -4.62 -7.02
CA GLY A 137 -2.68 -3.52 -6.24
C GLY A 137 -3.15 -2.16 -6.74
N SER A 138 -3.15 -1.17 -5.85
CA SER A 138 -3.42 0.23 -6.18
C SER A 138 -2.30 1.17 -5.79
N PHE A 139 -2.16 2.23 -6.57
CA PHE A 139 -1.15 3.26 -6.44
C PHE A 139 -1.82 4.61 -6.15
N TRP A 140 -1.29 5.30 -5.14
CA TRP A 140 -1.81 6.56 -4.62
C TRP A 140 -0.67 7.56 -4.49
N MET A 141 -0.82 8.76 -5.05
CA MET A 141 0.18 9.82 -4.97
C MET A 141 -0.46 11.15 -4.58
N THR A 142 0.05 11.80 -3.54
CA THR A 142 -0.35 13.16 -3.16
C THR A 142 0.47 14.23 -3.88
N LEU A 143 -0.20 15.27 -4.40
CA LEU A 143 0.42 16.41 -5.07
C LEU A 143 -0.41 17.68 -4.92
N ASP A 144 0.20 18.84 -5.15
CA ASP A 144 -0.50 20.10 -5.40
C ASP A 144 -0.59 20.40 -6.92
N ASP A 145 -0.99 21.61 -7.28
CA ASP A 145 -1.15 22.05 -8.67
C ASP A 145 0.14 22.09 -9.49
N ASN A 146 1.34 22.08 -8.88
CA ASN A 146 2.60 22.25 -9.62
C ASN A 146 2.93 21.05 -10.52
N GLU A 147 2.71 19.83 -10.02
CA GLU A 147 3.14 18.60 -10.70
C GLU A 147 2.03 17.61 -11.00
N ILE A 148 0.79 17.86 -10.55
CA ILE A 148 -0.35 16.96 -10.75
C ILE A 148 -0.54 16.53 -12.22
N HIS A 149 -0.34 17.45 -13.16
CA HIS A 149 -0.50 17.17 -14.60
C HIS A 149 0.70 16.42 -15.18
N HIS A 150 1.93 16.74 -14.79
CA HIS A 150 3.12 16.03 -15.23
C HIS A 150 3.13 14.60 -14.68
N ALA A 151 2.82 14.44 -13.39
CA ALA A 151 2.66 13.15 -12.74
C ALA A 151 1.61 12.30 -13.44
N ARG A 152 0.43 12.88 -13.76
CA ARG A 152 -0.63 12.18 -14.48
C ARG A 152 -0.16 11.62 -15.83
N LEU A 153 0.55 12.42 -16.62
CA LEU A 153 1.05 12.00 -17.92
C LEU A 153 2.16 10.94 -17.82
N ILE A 154 3.03 11.02 -16.81
CA ILE A 154 4.05 9.99 -16.54
C ILE A 154 3.38 8.67 -16.11
N LEU A 155 2.36 8.75 -15.25
CA LEU A 155 1.61 7.57 -14.80
C LEU A 155 0.81 6.94 -15.94
N ASP A 156 0.20 7.73 -16.83
CA ASP A 156 -0.45 7.20 -18.04
C ASP A 156 0.55 6.44 -18.95
N ASP A 157 1.80 6.91 -19.07
CA ASP A 157 2.87 6.23 -19.84
C ASP A 157 3.35 4.93 -19.17
N ILE A 158 3.32 4.84 -17.84
CA ILE A 158 3.83 3.69 -17.07
C ILE A 158 2.74 2.63 -16.81
N PHE A 159 1.56 3.06 -16.36
CA PHE A 159 0.44 2.19 -15.98
C PHE A 159 -0.54 1.94 -17.13
N GLY A 160 -0.54 2.79 -18.17
CA GLY A 160 -1.61 2.83 -19.16
C GLY A 160 -2.75 3.75 -18.72
N ALA A 161 -3.25 4.58 -19.65
CA ALA A 161 -4.29 5.57 -19.35
C ALA A 161 -5.64 4.94 -18.96
N GLU A 162 -5.89 3.71 -19.41
CA GLU A 162 -7.03 2.88 -19.03
C GLU A 162 -7.02 2.48 -17.55
N ASN A 163 -5.84 2.43 -16.93
CA ASN A 163 -5.67 2.02 -15.54
C ASN A 163 -5.78 3.16 -14.53
N PHE A 164 -6.02 4.37 -15.02
CA PHE A 164 -6.40 5.49 -14.17
C PHE A 164 -7.78 5.26 -13.56
N VAL A 165 -7.86 5.32 -12.23
CA VAL A 165 -9.10 5.15 -11.50
C VAL A 165 -9.81 6.50 -11.33
N THR A 166 -9.15 7.44 -10.64
CA THR A 166 -9.72 8.76 -10.34
C THR A 166 -8.67 9.70 -9.77
N THR A 167 -9.03 10.98 -9.68
CA THR A 167 -8.36 11.95 -8.80
C THR A 167 -9.28 12.28 -7.65
N VAL A 168 -8.77 12.18 -6.43
CA VAL A 168 -9.45 12.60 -5.20
C VAL A 168 -8.95 13.99 -4.81
N ILE A 169 -9.86 14.86 -4.36
CA ILE A 169 -9.57 16.18 -3.82
C ILE A 169 -9.59 16.09 -2.30
N TRP A 170 -8.44 16.34 -1.66
CA TRP A 170 -8.33 16.38 -0.21
C TRP A 170 -8.29 17.82 0.27
N GLN A 171 -9.24 18.20 1.13
CA GLN A 171 -9.24 19.52 1.75
C GLN A 171 -8.18 19.61 2.87
N LYS A 172 -7.01 20.15 2.53
CA LYS A 172 -5.87 20.30 3.45
C LYS A 172 -5.97 21.49 4.40
N ASN A 173 -6.83 22.47 4.12
CA ASN A 173 -7.07 23.64 4.97
C ASN A 173 -8.53 23.71 5.43
N PHE A 174 -8.74 23.82 6.74
CA PHE A 174 -10.09 23.91 7.32
C PHE A 174 -10.72 25.31 7.22
N SER A 175 -9.93 26.33 6.87
CA SER A 175 -10.39 27.72 6.77
C SER A 175 -9.69 28.45 5.63
N PRO A 176 -10.41 29.32 4.90
CA PRO A 176 -9.81 30.12 3.84
C PRO A 176 -8.69 31.04 4.35
N LYS A 177 -7.70 31.27 3.50
CA LYS A 177 -6.62 32.23 3.68
C LYS A 177 -7.12 33.63 3.32
N ASN A 178 -7.41 34.46 4.31
CA ASN A 178 -7.84 35.85 4.11
C ASN A 178 -6.80 36.73 3.39
N THR A 179 -5.54 36.30 3.33
CA THR A 179 -4.45 36.99 2.62
C THR A 179 -4.36 36.60 1.14
N ALA A 180 -5.15 35.62 0.67
CA ALA A 180 -5.15 35.21 -0.73
C ALA A 180 -5.64 36.35 -1.63
N ARG A 181 -4.87 36.65 -2.68
CA ARG A 181 -5.22 37.69 -3.67
C ARG A 181 -6.21 37.21 -4.73
N GLN A 182 -6.16 35.92 -5.05
CA GLN A 182 -7.03 35.26 -6.03
C GLN A 182 -7.95 34.29 -5.29
N PHE A 183 -7.65 32.99 -5.35
CA PHE A 183 -8.39 31.95 -4.62
C PHE A 183 -7.60 31.51 -3.38
N SER A 184 -8.34 31.13 -2.33
CA SER A 184 -7.74 30.39 -1.22
C SER A 184 -7.55 28.94 -1.64
N GLU A 185 -6.30 28.53 -1.82
CA GLU A 185 -5.94 27.14 -2.10
C GLU A 185 -6.11 26.30 -0.84
N ASP A 186 -7.22 25.56 -0.81
CA ASP A 186 -7.67 24.81 0.37
C ASP A 186 -7.53 23.29 0.21
N HIS A 187 -7.07 22.82 -0.96
CA HIS A 187 -6.98 21.40 -1.29
C HIS A 187 -5.62 21.00 -1.88
N ASP A 188 -5.40 19.69 -1.86
CA ASP A 188 -4.39 18.95 -2.63
C ASP A 188 -5.10 17.80 -3.37
N TYR A 189 -4.37 17.14 -4.26
CA TYR A 189 -4.84 16.03 -5.07
C TYR A 189 -4.25 14.70 -4.60
N LEU A 190 -5.03 13.64 -4.71
CA LEU A 190 -4.57 12.25 -4.65
C LEU A 190 -4.87 11.60 -6.00
N ILE A 191 -3.85 11.27 -6.78
CA ILE A 191 -3.99 10.50 -8.02
C ILE A 191 -4.12 9.02 -7.64
N VAL A 192 -5.08 8.32 -8.24
CA VAL A 192 -5.33 6.90 -8.02
C VAL A 192 -5.20 6.12 -9.33
N TYR A 193 -4.30 5.13 -9.34
CA TYR A 193 -4.18 4.11 -10.38
C TYR A 193 -4.36 2.72 -9.79
N ALA A 194 -4.84 1.79 -10.60
CA ALA A 194 -4.72 0.36 -10.33
C ALA A 194 -3.61 -0.23 -11.19
N LYS A 195 -3.02 -1.35 -10.78
CA LYS A 195 -2.17 -2.14 -11.67
C LYS A 195 -2.96 -2.65 -12.88
N ASP A 196 -4.15 -3.17 -12.59
CA ASP A 196 -5.17 -3.55 -13.56
C ASP A 196 -6.55 -3.07 -13.06
N SER A 197 -7.04 -2.00 -13.67
CA SER A 197 -8.33 -1.39 -13.31
C SER A 197 -9.54 -2.26 -13.64
N ALA A 198 -9.39 -3.26 -14.51
CA ALA A 198 -10.48 -4.19 -14.79
C ALA A 198 -10.72 -5.18 -13.64
N ASN A 199 -9.67 -5.47 -12.86
CA ASN A 199 -9.68 -6.45 -11.78
C ASN A 199 -9.57 -5.83 -10.38
N TRP A 200 -9.31 -4.52 -10.28
CA TRP A 200 -9.26 -3.81 -9.01
C TRP A 200 -10.50 -2.92 -8.81
N ALA A 201 -11.03 -2.89 -7.58
CA ALA A 201 -12.05 -1.94 -7.17
C ALA A 201 -11.81 -1.52 -5.72
N PRO A 202 -12.11 -0.26 -5.35
CA PRO A 202 -11.97 0.17 -3.97
C PRO A 202 -13.02 -0.52 -3.09
N ALA A 203 -12.63 -0.84 -1.86
CA ALA A 203 -13.54 -1.34 -0.85
C ALA A 203 -14.62 -0.30 -0.52
N LEU A 204 -15.72 -0.78 0.06
CA LEU A 204 -16.81 0.08 0.49
C LEU A 204 -16.49 0.69 1.83
N MET A 205 -16.80 1.99 1.97
CA MET A 205 -16.68 2.65 3.26
C MET A 205 -17.76 2.13 4.22
N PRO A 206 -17.46 1.94 5.50
CA PRO A 206 -18.49 1.64 6.48
C PRO A 206 -19.52 2.77 6.52
N ARG A 207 -20.78 2.41 6.77
CA ARG A 207 -21.82 3.42 6.97
C ARG A 207 -21.54 4.17 8.26
N THR A 208 -21.76 5.48 8.23
CA THR A 208 -21.76 6.26 9.46
C THR A 208 -23.06 6.03 10.22
N GLU A 209 -23.03 6.21 11.53
CA GLU A 209 -24.22 6.10 12.39
C GLU A 209 -25.33 7.07 11.94
N ILE A 210 -24.96 8.24 11.41
CA ILE A 210 -25.89 9.21 10.82
C ILE A 210 -26.61 8.62 9.61
N MET A 211 -25.94 7.79 8.81
CA MET A 211 -26.55 7.10 7.66
C MET A 211 -27.47 5.97 8.11
N GLU A 212 -27.09 5.22 9.15
CA GLU A 212 -27.93 4.16 9.72
C GLU A 212 -29.17 4.72 10.41
N ALA A 213 -29.05 5.83 11.13
CA ALA A 213 -30.17 6.51 11.81
C ALA A 213 -31.25 7.06 10.84
N ARG A 214 -30.99 7.08 9.53
CA ARG A 214 -32.01 7.40 8.51
C ARG A 214 -33.00 6.26 8.28
N TYR A 215 -32.67 5.04 8.70
CA TYR A 215 -33.53 3.88 8.59
C TYR A 215 -34.38 3.76 9.86
N ALA A 216 -35.69 3.60 9.70
CA ALA A 216 -36.64 3.42 10.79
C ALA A 216 -37.69 2.37 10.39
N ASN A 217 -38.42 1.83 11.36
CA ASN A 217 -39.51 0.89 11.09
C ASN A 217 -40.84 1.39 11.72
N PRO A 218 -41.38 2.54 11.25
CA PRO A 218 -42.55 3.16 11.87
C PRO A 218 -43.84 2.35 11.69
N ASP A 219 -43.91 1.55 10.62
CA ASP A 219 -45.07 0.74 10.25
C ASP A 219 -44.95 -0.73 10.66
N LYS A 220 -43.92 -1.08 11.42
CA LYS A 220 -43.68 -2.43 11.96
C LYS A 220 -43.59 -3.51 10.87
N ASP A 221 -43.00 -3.17 9.73
CA ASP A 221 -42.74 -4.10 8.64
C ASP A 221 -41.79 -5.22 9.11
N GLU A 222 -42.11 -6.47 8.81
CA GLU A 222 -41.36 -7.65 9.29
C GLU A 222 -39.92 -7.69 8.75
N ARG A 223 -39.64 -7.01 7.63
CA ARG A 223 -38.31 -6.91 7.01
C ARG A 223 -37.36 -5.97 7.77
N GLY A 224 -37.86 -5.24 8.76
CA GLY A 224 -37.06 -4.37 9.63
C GLY A 224 -36.93 -2.92 9.15
N PRO A 225 -35.93 -2.18 9.66
CA PRO A 225 -35.76 -0.75 9.35
C PRO A 225 -35.58 -0.46 7.87
N TRP A 226 -36.26 0.57 7.38
CA TRP A 226 -36.21 1.04 6.00
C TRP A 226 -36.09 2.56 5.92
N SER A 227 -35.66 3.07 4.77
CA SER A 227 -35.67 4.51 4.46
C SER A 227 -36.56 4.80 3.26
N SER A 228 -37.20 5.96 3.27
CA SER A 228 -38.11 6.37 2.20
C SER A 228 -37.32 6.92 1.01
N SER A 229 -37.53 6.34 -0.17
CA SER A 229 -36.87 6.72 -1.42
C SER A 229 -37.89 7.17 -2.46
N ASP A 230 -37.51 8.11 -3.31
CA ASP A 230 -38.40 8.63 -4.34
C ASP A 230 -38.71 7.58 -5.40
N LEU A 231 -39.98 7.45 -5.75
CA LEU A 231 -40.43 6.61 -6.85
C LEU A 231 -40.37 7.34 -8.21
N SER A 232 -40.05 8.64 -8.22
CA SER A 232 -39.89 9.42 -9.45
C SER A 232 -38.41 9.74 -9.77
N ALA A 233 -38.12 9.98 -11.05
CA ALA A 233 -36.81 10.37 -11.56
C ALA A 233 -36.95 11.32 -12.76
N ARG A 234 -35.90 12.07 -13.08
CA ARG A 234 -35.91 13.08 -14.17
C ARG A 234 -35.77 12.49 -15.58
N ASN A 235 -35.20 11.29 -15.70
CA ASN A 235 -34.93 10.69 -17.00
C ASN A 235 -36.23 10.22 -17.65
N TYR A 236 -36.44 10.59 -18.91
CA TYR A 236 -37.59 10.13 -19.69
C TYR A 236 -37.66 8.61 -19.71
N TYR A 237 -38.84 8.09 -19.39
CA TYR A 237 -39.16 6.68 -19.43
C TYR A 237 -40.57 6.53 -19.96
N SER A 238 -40.72 5.88 -21.13
CA SER A 238 -42.00 5.82 -21.86
C SER A 238 -43.12 5.13 -21.08
N LEU A 239 -42.79 4.18 -20.20
CA LEU A 239 -43.74 3.47 -19.34
C LEU A 239 -43.83 4.09 -17.93
N GLY A 240 -43.21 5.26 -17.70
CA GLY A 240 -43.15 5.94 -16.41
C GLY A 240 -44.26 6.96 -16.19
N THR A 241 -45.26 7.01 -17.06
CA THR A 241 -46.37 7.96 -16.98
C THR A 241 -47.68 7.19 -16.99
N TYR A 242 -48.25 7.01 -15.80
CA TYR A 242 -49.54 6.34 -15.59
C TYR A 242 -50.12 6.83 -14.25
N PRO A 243 -51.46 6.82 -14.12
CA PRO A 243 -52.12 7.22 -12.89
C PRO A 243 -51.94 6.16 -11.81
N ILE A 244 -51.91 6.60 -10.55
CA ILE A 244 -51.81 5.72 -9.38
C ILE A 244 -52.92 6.09 -8.40
N THR A 245 -53.69 5.10 -7.93
CA THR A 245 -54.69 5.29 -6.87
C THR A 245 -54.08 4.99 -5.51
N SER A 246 -54.19 5.93 -4.57
CA SER A 246 -53.76 5.73 -3.18
C SER A 246 -54.78 4.87 -2.39
N PRO A 247 -54.39 4.31 -1.24
CA PRO A 247 -55.31 3.58 -0.37
C PRO A 247 -56.53 4.37 0.11
N SER A 248 -56.48 5.70 0.11
CA SER A 248 -57.62 6.56 0.43
C SER A 248 -58.66 6.66 -0.70
N GLY A 249 -58.30 6.21 -1.91
CA GLY A 249 -59.08 6.38 -3.14
C GLY A 249 -58.67 7.61 -3.97
N ARG A 250 -57.72 8.43 -3.50
CA ARG A 250 -57.21 9.58 -4.27
C ARG A 250 -56.44 9.11 -5.52
N ILE A 251 -56.71 9.74 -6.66
CA ILE A 251 -55.99 9.49 -7.91
C ILE A 251 -54.83 10.49 -8.03
N ILE A 252 -53.65 9.96 -8.35
CA ILE A 252 -52.44 10.70 -8.67
C ILE A 252 -52.22 10.51 -10.16
N ASP A 253 -52.54 11.51 -10.99
CA ASP A 253 -52.52 11.41 -12.46
C ASP A 253 -51.14 11.06 -13.03
N GLY A 254 -50.07 11.40 -12.29
CA GLY A 254 -48.71 11.09 -12.66
C GLY A 254 -47.71 11.70 -11.69
N PRO A 255 -46.40 11.46 -11.91
CA PRO A 255 -45.34 12.07 -11.13
C PRO A 255 -45.27 13.59 -11.42
N PRO A 256 -44.59 14.40 -10.58
CA PRO A 256 -44.45 15.83 -10.80
C PRO A 256 -43.95 16.17 -12.22
N PRO A 257 -44.40 17.29 -12.84
CA PRO A 257 -43.97 17.69 -14.17
C PRO A 257 -42.44 17.70 -14.33
N GLY A 258 -41.95 17.12 -15.43
CA GLY A 258 -40.51 16.95 -15.67
C GLY A 258 -39.89 15.72 -14.98
N THR A 259 -40.71 14.86 -14.39
CA THR A 259 -40.28 13.56 -13.83
C THR A 259 -41.16 12.41 -14.34
N TYR A 260 -40.70 11.19 -14.15
CA TYR A 260 -41.32 9.93 -14.56
C TYR A 260 -41.23 8.93 -13.41
N TRP A 261 -42.19 8.03 -13.27
CA TRP A 261 -42.09 6.91 -12.34
C TRP A 261 -40.88 6.04 -12.73
N ARG A 262 -40.11 5.60 -11.74
CA ARG A 262 -38.90 4.77 -11.93
C ARG A 262 -39.19 3.35 -12.37
N VAL A 263 -40.43 2.93 -12.23
CA VAL A 263 -40.92 1.58 -12.53
C VAL A 263 -42.13 1.71 -13.44
N LYS A 264 -42.40 0.68 -14.22
CA LYS A 264 -43.64 0.55 -15.00
C LYS A 264 -44.82 0.17 -14.10
N GLU A 265 -46.04 0.38 -14.59
CA GLU A 265 -47.28 0.17 -13.86
C GLU A 265 -47.39 -1.23 -13.25
N GLU A 266 -47.11 -2.29 -14.00
CA GLU A 266 -47.20 -3.66 -13.46
C GLU A 266 -46.25 -3.86 -12.29
N LYS A 267 -45.01 -3.33 -12.40
CA LYS A 267 -44.01 -3.45 -11.35
C LYS A 267 -44.39 -2.63 -10.12
N PHE A 268 -45.05 -1.49 -10.30
CA PHE A 268 -45.59 -0.73 -9.18
C PHE A 268 -46.62 -1.54 -8.39
N HIS A 269 -47.56 -2.20 -9.08
CA HIS A 269 -48.56 -3.03 -8.42
C HIS A 269 -47.95 -4.23 -7.69
N GLU A 270 -46.93 -4.87 -8.26
CA GLU A 270 -46.14 -5.91 -7.56
C GLU A 270 -45.53 -5.37 -6.26
N LEU A 271 -44.84 -4.22 -6.33
CA LEU A 271 -44.22 -3.60 -5.15
C LEU A 271 -45.25 -3.18 -4.11
N ASN A 272 -46.42 -2.71 -4.55
CA ASN A 272 -47.50 -2.31 -3.65
C ASN A 272 -48.15 -3.52 -2.97
N ALA A 273 -48.33 -4.63 -3.70
CA ALA A 273 -48.84 -5.89 -3.15
C ALA A 273 -47.84 -6.52 -2.15
N ASP A 274 -46.54 -6.36 -2.38
CA ASP A 274 -45.47 -6.75 -1.45
C ASP A 274 -45.23 -5.71 -0.33
N GLU A 275 -46.14 -4.76 -0.14
CA GLU A 275 -46.09 -3.72 0.90
C GLU A 275 -44.80 -2.85 0.89
N ARG A 276 -44.11 -2.76 -0.25
CA ARG A 276 -42.88 -1.96 -0.45
C ARG A 276 -43.16 -0.50 -0.77
N ILE A 277 -44.41 -0.15 -1.02
CA ILE A 277 -44.83 1.23 -1.27
C ILE A 277 -45.30 1.85 0.05
N TRP A 278 -44.66 2.95 0.40
CA TRP A 278 -45.02 3.78 1.53
C TRP A 278 -45.94 4.93 1.09
N TRP A 279 -47.12 4.99 1.70
CA TRP A 279 -48.18 5.96 1.40
C TRP A 279 -48.26 7.09 2.44
N GLY A 280 -47.28 7.22 3.33
CA GLY A 280 -47.37 8.12 4.48
C GLY A 280 -48.25 7.56 5.61
N GLU A 281 -48.19 8.21 6.78
CA GLU A 281 -48.94 7.79 7.97
C GLU A 281 -50.46 7.76 7.73
N ASN A 282 -50.96 8.73 6.97
CA ASN A 282 -52.38 8.84 6.62
C ASN A 282 -52.78 8.01 5.39
N LYS A 283 -51.84 7.24 4.81
CA LYS A 283 -52.05 6.42 3.60
C LYS A 283 -52.57 7.20 2.37
N ASP A 284 -52.23 8.48 2.26
CA ASP A 284 -52.71 9.38 1.19
C ASP A 284 -51.61 10.26 0.54
N ASN A 285 -50.34 9.96 0.82
CA ASN A 285 -49.23 10.68 0.21
C ASN A 285 -48.92 10.13 -1.20
N VAL A 286 -48.12 10.89 -1.95
CA VAL A 286 -47.49 10.40 -3.18
C VAL A 286 -46.63 9.17 -2.86
N PRO A 287 -46.71 8.07 -3.64
CA PRO A 287 -46.05 6.82 -3.31
C PRO A 287 -44.53 6.98 -3.24
N ARG A 288 -43.94 6.44 -2.18
CA ARG A 288 -42.48 6.34 -2.02
C ARG A 288 -42.07 4.89 -1.86
N LEU A 289 -40.87 4.55 -2.29
CA LEU A 289 -40.33 3.20 -2.17
C LEU A 289 -39.68 3.02 -0.79
N LYS A 290 -40.03 1.94 -0.07
CA LYS A 290 -39.28 1.48 1.09
C LYS A 290 -37.98 0.84 0.63
N ARG A 291 -36.84 1.34 1.12
CA ARG A 291 -35.54 0.68 0.96
C ARG A 291 -35.09 0.10 2.29
N PHE A 292 -35.19 -1.22 2.42
CA PHE A 292 -34.84 -1.94 3.65
C PHE A 292 -33.34 -1.95 3.88
N LEU A 293 -32.92 -1.73 5.13
CA LEU A 293 -31.52 -1.73 5.54
C LEU A 293 -30.86 -3.09 5.29
N SER A 294 -31.62 -4.17 5.44
CA SER A 294 -31.21 -5.56 5.17
C SER A 294 -30.92 -5.84 3.69
N GLU A 295 -31.50 -5.07 2.78
CA GLU A 295 -31.43 -5.31 1.32
C GLU A 295 -30.46 -4.37 0.60
N VAL A 296 -29.94 -3.34 1.28
CA VAL A 296 -29.00 -2.38 0.68
C VAL A 296 -27.55 -2.84 0.82
N LYS A 297 -26.76 -2.70 -0.26
CA LYS A 297 -25.33 -3.06 -0.33
C LYS A 297 -24.57 -2.59 0.93
N GLN A 298 -23.98 -3.49 1.71
CA GLN A 298 -23.32 -3.13 2.97
C GLN A 298 -22.14 -2.17 2.71
N GLY A 299 -22.18 -1.00 3.35
CA GLY A 299 -21.23 0.10 3.12
C GLY A 299 -21.69 1.15 2.12
N VAL A 300 -20.77 2.03 1.74
CA VAL A 300 -20.97 3.23 0.91
C VAL A 300 -19.89 3.27 -0.17
N VAL A 301 -20.28 3.58 -1.39
CA VAL A 301 -19.33 3.80 -2.49
C VAL A 301 -18.50 5.06 -2.16
N PRO A 302 -17.15 4.99 -2.21
CA PRO A 302 -16.30 6.13 -1.90
C PRO A 302 -16.54 7.30 -2.86
N GLN A 303 -16.44 8.51 -2.34
CA GLN A 303 -16.53 9.76 -3.11
C GLN A 303 -15.14 10.36 -3.32
N THR A 304 -15.02 11.25 -4.31
CA THR A 304 -13.76 11.89 -4.70
C THR A 304 -13.48 13.20 -3.96
N LEU A 305 -14.38 13.69 -3.12
CA LEU A 305 -14.16 14.88 -2.29
C LEU A 305 -13.97 14.44 -0.83
N TRP A 306 -12.76 14.60 -0.29
CA TRP A 306 -12.42 14.23 1.08
C TRP A 306 -12.21 15.47 1.93
N PHE A 307 -13.18 15.74 2.80
CA PHE A 307 -13.19 16.92 3.66
C PHE A 307 -12.31 16.73 4.89
N TYR A 308 -11.73 17.82 5.40
CA TYR A 308 -10.75 17.78 6.50
C TYR A 308 -11.31 17.15 7.79
N ASN A 309 -12.61 17.27 8.04
CA ASN A 309 -13.24 16.72 9.22
C ASN A 309 -13.26 15.18 9.21
N GLU A 310 -13.19 14.58 8.03
CA GLU A 310 -13.19 13.12 7.88
C GLU A 310 -11.78 12.53 7.84
N VAL A 311 -10.87 13.18 7.13
CA VAL A 311 -9.53 12.64 6.81
C VAL A 311 -8.38 13.46 7.42
N GLY A 312 -8.70 14.48 8.22
CA GLY A 312 -7.72 15.38 8.83
C GLY A 312 -7.22 16.46 7.87
N HIS A 313 -6.44 17.40 8.43
CA HIS A 313 -5.79 18.49 7.70
C HIS A 313 -4.36 18.74 8.17
N THR A 314 -3.60 19.59 7.49
CA THR A 314 -2.17 19.81 7.74
C THR A 314 -1.84 20.20 9.19
N GLN A 315 -2.69 21.00 9.84
CA GLN A 315 -2.46 21.37 11.25
C GLN A 315 -2.70 20.22 12.22
N ASP A 316 -3.65 19.32 11.93
CA ASP A 316 -3.87 18.12 12.74
C ASP A 316 -2.65 17.19 12.67
N ALA A 317 -2.10 17.01 11.47
CA ALA A 317 -0.90 16.21 11.26
C ALA A 317 0.30 16.76 12.06
N LYS A 318 0.52 18.09 12.04
CA LYS A 318 1.58 18.73 12.82
C LYS A 318 1.37 18.53 14.33
N LYS A 319 0.14 18.70 14.82
CA LYS A 319 -0.18 18.48 16.25
C LYS A 319 0.05 17.03 16.67
N GLU A 320 -0.32 16.08 15.81
CA GLU A 320 -0.10 14.66 16.06
C GLU A 320 1.40 14.35 16.16
N LEU A 321 2.21 14.84 15.23
CA LEU A 321 3.67 14.66 15.26
C LEU A 321 4.29 15.23 16.56
N LEU A 322 3.93 16.47 16.91
CA LEU A 322 4.37 17.14 18.16
C LEU A 322 3.91 16.43 19.43
N SER A 323 2.84 15.62 19.36
CA SER A 323 2.37 14.85 20.52
C SER A 323 3.16 13.56 20.74
N ILE A 324 3.81 13.05 19.69
CA ILE A 324 4.57 11.80 19.70
C ILE A 324 6.05 12.07 19.95
N LEU A 325 6.60 13.07 19.24
CA LEU A 325 8.02 13.42 19.26
C LEU A 325 8.27 14.69 20.04
N ASN A 326 9.43 14.75 20.70
CA ASN A 326 9.92 15.95 21.36
C ASN A 326 10.91 16.64 20.43
N PHE A 327 10.75 17.94 20.27
CA PHE A 327 11.65 18.79 19.50
C PHE A 327 12.22 19.85 20.42
N GLU A 328 13.52 20.13 20.31
CA GLU A 328 14.17 21.13 21.15
C GLU A 328 13.81 22.54 20.70
N THR A 329 13.72 22.74 19.37
CA THR A 329 13.41 24.04 18.76
C THR A 329 12.23 23.94 17.79
N SER A 330 11.67 25.09 17.41
CA SER A 330 10.61 25.14 16.40
C SER A 330 11.15 24.91 14.98
N GLU A 331 12.42 25.25 14.74
CA GLU A 331 13.12 24.97 13.50
C GLU A 331 13.27 23.46 13.24
N ASP A 332 13.39 22.64 14.28
CA ASP A 332 13.48 21.17 14.15
C ASP A 332 12.17 20.53 13.66
N VAL A 333 11.03 21.23 13.78
CA VAL A 333 9.69 20.75 13.39
C VAL A 333 9.41 21.00 11.90
N PHE A 334 10.44 21.03 11.05
CA PHE A 334 10.34 21.56 9.69
C PHE A 334 9.55 20.67 8.70
N VAL A 335 9.16 19.46 9.10
CA VAL A 335 8.38 18.55 8.25
C VAL A 335 6.89 18.91 8.29
N THR A 336 6.22 18.96 7.14
CA THR A 336 4.76 19.01 7.02
C THR A 336 4.21 17.59 6.86
N PRO A 337 3.98 16.84 7.95
CA PRO A 337 3.49 15.47 7.86
C PRO A 337 2.10 15.44 7.22
N LYS A 338 1.77 14.34 6.55
CA LYS A 338 0.38 14.02 6.20
C LYS A 338 -0.40 13.55 7.43
N PRO A 339 -1.71 13.79 7.53
CA PRO A 339 -2.52 13.27 8.63
C PRO A 339 -2.65 11.75 8.56
N THR A 340 -2.50 11.06 9.69
CA THR A 340 -2.68 9.59 9.76
C THR A 340 -4.05 9.16 9.24
N LYS A 341 -5.12 9.93 9.53
CA LYS A 341 -6.49 9.68 9.05
C LYS A 341 -6.64 9.70 7.52
N LEU A 342 -5.82 10.49 6.81
CA LEU A 342 -5.82 10.52 5.34
C LEU A 342 -5.32 9.17 4.80
N ILE A 343 -4.23 8.67 5.39
CA ILE A 343 -3.65 7.39 4.98
C ILE A 343 -4.56 6.23 5.41
N GLU A 344 -5.14 6.28 6.61
CA GLU A 344 -6.14 5.29 7.03
C GLU A 344 -7.31 5.18 6.05
N ARG A 345 -7.77 6.31 5.48
CA ARG A 345 -8.81 6.31 4.44
C ARG A 345 -8.34 5.57 3.19
N VAL A 346 -7.11 5.82 2.74
CA VAL A 346 -6.52 5.10 1.61
C VAL A 346 -6.46 3.60 1.91
N LEU A 347 -5.94 3.21 3.07
CA LEU A 347 -5.81 1.80 3.47
C LEU A 347 -7.18 1.10 3.56
N GLN A 348 -8.20 1.76 4.10
CA GLN A 348 -9.56 1.22 4.15
C GLN A 348 -10.16 0.93 2.77
N LEU A 349 -9.73 1.66 1.74
CA LEU A 349 -10.21 1.49 0.37
C LEU A 349 -9.36 0.51 -0.44
N ALA A 350 -8.06 0.43 -0.14
CA ALA A 350 -7.07 -0.23 -0.97
C ALA A 350 -6.57 -1.57 -0.40
N THR A 351 -6.83 -1.89 0.87
CA THR A 351 -6.18 -3.02 1.56
C THR A 351 -7.14 -3.94 2.30
N ASP A 352 -6.75 -5.20 2.36
CA ASP A 352 -7.32 -6.23 3.23
C ASP A 352 -6.45 -6.41 4.49
N SER A 353 -6.88 -7.29 5.40
CA SER A 353 -6.22 -7.50 6.69
C SER A 353 -4.78 -8.01 6.62
N ASN A 354 -4.27 -8.48 5.48
CA ASN A 354 -2.90 -9.00 5.35
C ASN A 354 -2.06 -8.28 4.28
N SER A 355 -2.55 -7.14 3.79
CA SER A 355 -1.92 -6.45 2.67
C SER A 355 -0.53 -5.89 3.00
N ILE A 356 0.29 -5.75 1.96
CA ILE A 356 1.59 -5.08 2.02
C ILE A 356 1.44 -3.64 1.50
N VAL A 357 1.84 -2.68 2.33
CA VAL A 357 1.77 -1.24 2.05
C VAL A 357 3.18 -0.69 1.88
N LEU A 358 3.46 -0.01 0.78
CA LEU A 358 4.77 0.60 0.51
C LEU A 358 4.64 2.11 0.41
N ASP A 359 5.56 2.81 1.08
CA ASP A 359 5.75 4.24 0.96
C ASP A 359 7.24 4.55 0.82
N SER A 360 7.65 4.91 -0.40
CA SER A 360 9.04 5.20 -0.73
C SER A 360 9.43 6.67 -0.56
N PHE A 361 8.53 7.48 0.03
CA PHE A 361 8.73 8.88 0.41
C PHE A 361 8.19 9.07 1.84
N ALA A 362 8.73 8.26 2.76
CA ALA A 362 8.11 8.04 4.06
C ALA A 362 7.99 9.30 4.92
N GLY A 363 8.92 10.25 4.77
CA GLY A 363 8.97 11.49 5.53
C GLY A 363 8.92 11.19 7.01
N SER A 364 7.89 11.67 7.70
CA SER A 364 7.73 11.43 9.12
C SER A 364 7.33 10.00 9.52
N GLY A 365 7.03 9.09 8.58
CA GLY A 365 6.56 7.74 8.88
C GLY A 365 5.06 7.65 9.17
N THR A 366 4.26 8.53 8.56
CA THR A 366 2.79 8.56 8.75
C THR A 366 2.14 7.27 8.27
N THR A 367 2.61 6.69 7.16
CA THR A 367 2.05 5.47 6.58
C THR A 367 2.17 4.28 7.53
N ALA A 368 3.32 4.07 8.17
CA ALA A 368 3.48 3.02 9.18
C ALA A 368 2.56 3.24 10.39
N HIS A 369 2.40 4.49 10.85
CA HIS A 369 1.46 4.80 11.93
C HIS A 369 0.02 4.39 11.54
N ALA A 370 -0.43 4.75 10.33
CA ALA A 370 -1.77 4.40 9.86
C ALA A 370 -1.99 2.88 9.74
N VAL A 371 -0.99 2.14 9.26
CA VAL A 371 -1.03 0.67 9.17
C VAL A 371 -1.18 0.05 10.56
N LEU A 372 -0.36 0.47 11.52
CA LEU A 372 -0.42 -0.04 12.90
C LEU A 372 -1.75 0.31 13.57
N ALA A 373 -2.25 1.53 13.36
CA ALA A 373 -3.54 1.97 13.91
C ALA A 373 -4.70 1.16 13.34
N LEU A 374 -4.69 0.88 12.03
CA LEU A 374 -5.73 0.09 11.40
C LEU A 374 -5.69 -1.37 11.87
N ASN A 375 -4.50 -1.98 11.94
CA ASN A 375 -4.31 -3.33 12.48
C ASN A 375 -4.79 -3.44 13.94
N ALA A 376 -4.45 -2.47 14.78
CA ALA A 376 -4.92 -2.44 16.17
C ALA A 376 -6.45 -2.30 16.28
N LYS A 377 -7.06 -1.59 15.31
CA LYS A 377 -8.51 -1.34 15.27
C LYS A 377 -9.31 -2.55 14.76
N ASP A 378 -8.83 -3.23 13.72
CA ASP A 378 -9.57 -4.30 13.03
C ASP A 378 -9.01 -5.72 13.28
N GLY A 379 -7.93 -5.84 14.06
CA GLY A 379 -7.25 -7.11 14.30
C GLY A 379 -6.45 -7.62 13.09
N GLY A 380 -6.20 -6.76 12.11
CA GLY A 380 -5.42 -7.08 10.92
C GLY A 380 -3.92 -7.28 11.21
N ASN A 381 -3.24 -7.77 10.18
CA ASN A 381 -1.81 -8.05 10.13
C ASN A 381 -1.20 -7.51 8.82
N ARG A 382 -1.60 -6.29 8.43
CA ARG A 382 -0.99 -5.57 7.30
C ARG A 382 0.47 -5.26 7.60
N ASN A 383 1.32 -5.32 6.59
CA ASN A 383 2.74 -4.96 6.70
C ASN A 383 3.01 -3.63 6.00
N PHE A 384 3.95 -2.85 6.52
CA PHE A 384 4.43 -1.63 5.87
C PHE A 384 5.90 -1.76 5.44
N ILE A 385 6.26 -1.08 4.36
CA ILE A 385 7.63 -0.87 3.92
C ILE A 385 7.79 0.64 3.74
N LEU A 386 8.66 1.24 4.54
CA LEU A 386 9.01 2.66 4.44
C LEU A 386 10.41 2.82 3.85
N VAL A 387 10.58 3.83 2.99
CA VAL A 387 11.91 4.29 2.58
C VAL A 387 12.05 5.78 2.87
N GLU A 388 13.12 6.14 3.56
CA GLU A 388 13.50 7.53 3.86
C GLU A 388 14.97 7.73 3.48
N CYS A 389 15.26 8.81 2.73
CA CYS A 389 16.60 9.09 2.23
C CYS A 389 17.37 10.09 3.08
N GLU A 390 16.68 10.86 3.91
CA GLU A 390 17.30 11.88 4.75
C GLU A 390 17.91 11.28 6.03
N GLU A 391 18.94 11.96 6.56
CA GLU A 391 19.67 11.53 7.77
C GLU A 391 18.77 11.37 9.01
N TYR A 392 17.58 11.99 9.00
CA TYR A 392 16.58 11.85 10.06
C TYR A 392 15.78 10.54 10.01
N ALA A 393 16.05 9.64 9.06
CA ALA A 393 15.36 8.36 8.94
C ALA A 393 15.32 7.57 10.26
N ASP A 394 16.41 7.59 11.04
CA ASP A 394 16.48 6.91 12.33
C ASP A 394 15.86 7.72 13.48
N THR A 395 16.18 9.01 13.53
CA THR A 395 15.88 9.89 14.68
C THR A 395 14.48 10.49 14.65
N LEU A 396 13.83 10.50 13.48
CA LEU A 396 12.47 11.03 13.30
C LEU A 396 11.53 9.97 12.76
N THR A 397 11.81 9.37 11.59
CA THR A 397 10.90 8.43 10.92
C THR A 397 10.74 7.14 11.72
N ALA A 398 11.85 6.45 11.98
CA ALA A 398 11.84 5.24 12.80
C ALA A 398 11.45 5.54 14.25
N GLU A 399 11.92 6.66 14.83
CA GLU A 399 11.59 7.04 16.20
C GLU A 399 10.09 7.30 16.41
N ARG A 400 9.39 7.94 15.46
CA ARG A 400 7.91 8.07 15.50
C ARG A 400 7.27 6.69 15.58
N VAL A 401 7.70 5.75 14.73
CA VAL A 401 7.16 4.39 14.68
C VAL A 401 7.46 3.63 15.97
N ARG A 402 8.68 3.77 16.53
CA ARG A 402 9.05 3.15 17.82
C ARG A 402 8.12 3.59 18.94
N ARG A 403 7.84 4.90 19.02
CA ARG A 403 6.95 5.47 20.02
C ARG A 403 5.50 5.04 19.84
N VAL A 404 5.02 5.00 18.61
CA VAL A 404 3.66 4.53 18.30
C VAL A 404 3.50 3.05 18.68
N ILE A 405 4.50 2.21 18.44
CA ILE A 405 4.48 0.79 18.80
C ILE A 405 4.50 0.58 20.33
N ASN A 406 5.42 1.25 21.04
CA ASN A 406 5.65 1.07 22.48
C ASN A 406 4.73 1.91 23.39
N GLY A 407 4.02 2.86 22.80
CA GLY A 407 3.37 3.95 23.52
C GLY A 407 4.36 5.04 23.92
N TYR A 408 3.83 6.23 24.17
CA TYR A 408 4.64 7.43 24.45
C TYR A 408 3.98 8.27 25.52
N LYS A 409 4.79 9.09 26.22
CA LYS A 409 4.26 10.05 27.18
C LYS A 409 3.41 11.07 26.43
N TYR A 410 2.18 11.24 26.89
CA TYR A 410 1.25 12.17 26.29
C TYR A 410 0.39 12.76 27.41
N GLU A 411 0.46 14.09 27.56
CA GLU A 411 -0.40 14.85 28.44
C GLU A 411 -1.31 15.70 27.58
N GLY A 412 -2.59 15.34 27.53
CA GLY A 412 -3.53 16.01 26.65
C GLY A 412 -4.93 15.46 26.71
N THR A 413 -5.85 16.16 26.06
CA THR A 413 -7.22 15.67 25.88
C THR A 413 -7.33 15.11 24.47
N GLN A 414 -7.40 13.80 24.36
CA GLN A 414 -7.74 13.14 23.10
C GLN A 414 -9.21 13.45 22.79
N LYS A 415 -9.46 13.97 21.59
CA LYS A 415 -10.79 14.35 21.13
C LYS A 415 -11.23 13.46 19.98
N GLU A 416 -12.38 12.82 20.11
CA GLU A 416 -13.03 12.05 19.07
C GLU A 416 -14.35 12.73 18.70
N GLU A 417 -14.54 13.08 17.42
CA GLU A 417 -15.84 13.59 16.95
C GLU A 417 -16.84 12.43 16.91
N LEU A 418 -17.83 12.47 17.80
CA LEU A 418 -18.85 11.42 17.90
C LEU A 418 -20.03 11.71 16.99
N PHE A 419 -20.32 12.99 16.76
CA PHE A 419 -21.45 13.42 15.96
C PHE A 419 -21.28 14.85 15.46
N ARG A 420 -21.71 15.08 14.22
CA ARG A 420 -21.84 16.42 13.63
C ARG A 420 -23.13 16.51 12.84
N LYS A 421 -23.89 17.57 13.06
CA LYS A 421 -25.11 17.84 12.29
C LYS A 421 -25.32 19.33 12.10
N LYS A 422 -25.56 19.74 10.85
CA LYS A 422 -25.95 21.13 10.56
C LYS A 422 -27.28 21.45 11.23
N VAL A 423 -27.30 22.51 12.02
CA VAL A 423 -28.46 23.07 12.70
C VAL A 423 -29.10 24.11 11.80
N ASN A 424 -30.31 23.83 11.35
CA ASN A 424 -31.17 24.75 10.63
C ASN A 424 -32.58 24.75 11.26
N PHE A 425 -33.49 25.55 10.69
CA PHE A 425 -34.86 25.63 11.21
C PHE A 425 -35.59 24.28 11.21
N SER A 426 -35.33 23.39 10.24
CA SER A 426 -35.92 22.06 10.21
C SER A 426 -35.36 21.12 11.29
N THR A 427 -34.05 21.17 11.59
CA THR A 427 -33.49 20.36 12.68
C THR A 427 -33.94 20.85 14.05
N LEU A 428 -34.18 22.15 14.22
CA LEU A 428 -34.71 22.71 15.47
C LEU A 428 -36.18 22.31 15.70
N LYS A 429 -36.97 22.21 14.63
CA LYS A 429 -38.36 21.70 14.72
C LYS A 429 -38.43 20.26 15.23
N ASP A 430 -37.39 19.46 14.95
CA ASP A 430 -37.28 18.06 15.41
C ASP A 430 -36.17 17.88 16.47
N ALA A 431 -35.97 18.91 17.32
CA ALA A 431 -35.00 18.87 18.41
C ALA A 431 -35.15 17.64 19.34
N PRO A 432 -36.37 17.15 19.68
CA PRO A 432 -36.51 15.97 20.52
C PRO A 432 -35.90 14.69 19.91
N LYS A 433 -35.96 14.52 18.60
CA LYS A 433 -35.31 13.40 17.91
C LYS A 433 -33.79 13.55 17.92
N LEU A 434 -33.31 14.77 17.66
CA LEU A 434 -31.88 15.08 17.70
C LEU A 434 -31.26 14.82 19.09
N LEU A 435 -31.97 15.18 20.15
CA LEU A 435 -31.51 14.93 21.52
C LEU A 435 -31.46 13.43 21.83
N ARG A 436 -32.46 12.65 21.38
CA ARG A 436 -32.45 11.18 21.53
C ARG A 436 -31.30 10.51 20.77
N GLU A 437 -30.97 10.99 19.57
CA GLU A 437 -29.79 10.52 18.81
C GLU A 437 -28.51 10.74 19.63
N ILE A 438 -28.36 11.91 20.25
CA ILE A 438 -27.19 12.25 21.08
C ILE A 438 -27.15 11.43 22.37
N GLU A 439 -28.28 11.27 23.06
CA GLU A 439 -28.36 10.44 24.28
C GLU A 439 -27.99 8.98 24.00
N HIS A 440 -28.44 8.42 22.87
CA HIS A 440 -28.08 7.06 22.50
C HIS A 440 -26.57 6.92 22.24
N LEU A 441 -25.97 7.89 21.56
CA LEU A 441 -24.51 7.94 21.35
C LEU A 441 -23.74 8.00 22.68
N GLU A 442 -24.23 8.80 23.63
CA GLU A 442 -23.63 8.89 24.97
C GLU A 442 -23.73 7.58 25.74
N GLN A 443 -24.83 6.83 25.61
CA GLN A 443 -24.98 5.53 26.27
C GLN A 443 -24.04 4.47 25.68
N VAL A 444 -23.90 4.44 24.36
CA VAL A 444 -23.07 3.45 23.67
C VAL A 444 -21.58 3.75 23.82
N LYS A 445 -21.18 5.03 23.71
CA LYS A 445 -19.77 5.44 23.63
C LYS A 445 -19.25 6.14 24.88
N GLY A 446 -20.12 6.58 25.79
CA GLY A 446 -19.73 7.38 26.96
C GLY A 446 -18.68 6.74 27.84
N LYS A 447 -18.67 5.40 27.96
CA LYS A 447 -17.66 4.67 28.74
C LYS A 447 -16.22 4.80 28.20
N ARG A 448 -16.04 5.27 26.95
CA ARG A 448 -14.72 5.45 26.33
C ARG A 448 -14.08 6.82 26.64
N PHE A 449 -14.83 7.78 27.17
CA PHE A 449 -14.39 9.17 27.33
C PHE A 449 -14.64 9.65 28.76
N ASP A 450 -13.78 10.52 29.26
CA ASP A 450 -13.95 11.14 30.58
C ASP A 450 -15.04 12.22 30.56
N LYS A 451 -15.27 12.82 29.40
CA LYS A 451 -16.27 13.85 29.17
C LYS A 451 -16.80 13.79 27.75
N ILE A 452 -18.08 14.11 27.57
CA ILE A 452 -18.65 14.40 26.25
C ILE A 452 -19.05 15.87 26.23
N SER A 453 -18.50 16.64 25.29
CA SER A 453 -18.82 18.05 25.08
C SER A 453 -19.73 18.23 23.87
N LYS A 454 -20.71 19.13 24.00
CA LYS A 454 -21.70 19.45 22.97
C LYS A 454 -21.57 20.93 22.66
N THR A 455 -21.24 21.28 21.42
CA THR A 455 -21.01 22.68 21.02
C THR A 455 -21.69 22.97 19.71
N ILE A 456 -22.20 24.19 19.53
CA ILE A 456 -22.71 24.68 18.25
C ILE A 456 -21.68 25.67 17.70
N LYS A 457 -21.13 25.40 16.52
CA LYS A 457 -20.18 26.28 15.83
C LYS A 457 -20.48 26.28 14.34
N ASN A 458 -20.53 27.46 13.72
CA ASN A 458 -20.81 27.63 12.28
C ASN A 458 -22.11 26.93 11.81
N ASP A 459 -23.20 27.09 12.57
CA ASP A 459 -24.47 26.40 12.34
C ASP A 459 -24.38 24.87 12.36
N GLU A 460 -23.40 24.29 13.05
CA GLU A 460 -23.27 22.83 13.22
C GLU A 460 -23.20 22.46 14.69
N LEU A 461 -24.02 21.48 15.09
CA LEU A 461 -23.94 20.82 16.38
C LEU A 461 -22.86 19.74 16.32
N LEU A 462 -21.85 19.89 17.16
CA LEU A 462 -20.72 19.00 17.35
C LEU A 462 -20.81 18.32 18.71
N VAL A 463 -20.74 17.00 18.72
CA VAL A 463 -20.57 16.19 19.94
C VAL A 463 -19.20 15.56 19.91
N ILE A 464 -18.38 15.87 20.90
CA ILE A 464 -16.98 15.47 20.98
C ILE A 464 -16.78 14.67 22.26
N GLY A 465 -16.24 13.45 22.13
CA GLY A 465 -15.72 12.68 23.25
C GLY A 465 -14.33 13.18 23.61
N GLU A 466 -14.14 13.57 24.87
CA GLU A 466 -12.89 14.05 25.46
C GLU A 466 -12.38 12.99 26.43
N LYS A 467 -11.27 12.34 26.09
CA LYS A 467 -10.52 11.46 27.00
C LYS A 467 -9.25 12.18 27.44
N LYS A 468 -9.15 12.51 28.72
CA LYS A 468 -7.96 13.09 29.32
C LYS A 468 -6.94 11.97 29.52
N ILE A 469 -5.89 12.00 28.72
CA ILE A 469 -4.73 11.14 28.92
C ILE A 469 -3.80 11.90 29.86
N ILE A 470 -3.62 11.32 31.06
CA ILE A 470 -2.98 11.99 32.19
C ILE A 470 -1.45 11.83 32.16
N GLU A 471 -0.91 10.81 31.50
CA GLU A 471 0.54 10.59 31.49
C GLU A 471 1.08 9.85 30.24
N ARG A 472 0.32 8.90 29.67
CA ARG A 472 0.82 8.00 28.63
C ARG A 472 -0.25 7.55 27.64
N SER A 473 0.08 7.59 26.35
CA SER A 473 -0.64 6.84 25.31
C SER A 473 -0.16 5.39 25.29
N GLU A 474 -1.10 4.44 25.24
CA GLU A 474 -0.78 3.02 25.03
C GLU A 474 -0.19 2.81 23.63
N GLY A 475 0.66 1.78 23.51
CA GLY A 475 1.27 1.40 22.25
C GLY A 475 0.32 0.61 21.36
N LEU A 476 0.44 0.78 20.05
CA LEU A 476 -0.36 0.03 19.08
C LEU A 476 0.12 -1.41 18.89
N GLY A 477 1.30 -1.75 19.43
CA GLY A 477 1.93 -3.06 19.23
C GLY A 477 2.55 -3.21 17.83
N GLY A 478 3.05 -4.41 17.54
CA GLY A 478 3.79 -4.71 16.31
C GLY A 478 5.31 -4.58 16.47
N GLY A 479 6.00 -4.53 15.33
CA GLY A 479 7.46 -4.44 15.25
C GLY A 479 7.88 -4.02 13.84
N PHE A 480 9.16 -3.71 13.65
CA PHE A 480 9.77 -3.46 12.34
C PHE A 480 11.26 -3.78 12.37
N THR A 481 11.80 -4.12 11.21
CA THR A 481 13.25 -4.16 10.98
C THR A 481 13.71 -2.84 10.36
N TYR A 482 14.73 -2.23 10.96
CA TYR A 482 15.44 -1.10 10.37
C TYR A 482 16.57 -1.61 9.47
N CYS A 483 16.64 -1.10 8.25
CA CYS A 483 17.63 -1.51 7.26
C CYS A 483 18.35 -0.31 6.65
N THR A 484 19.57 -0.52 6.16
CA THR A 484 20.29 0.40 5.27
C THR A 484 20.62 -0.29 3.94
N LEU A 485 21.09 0.48 2.97
CA LEU A 485 21.55 -0.05 1.69
C LEU A 485 23.02 -0.47 1.78
N GLY A 486 23.30 -1.74 1.52
CA GLY A 486 24.65 -2.25 1.46
C GLY A 486 25.43 -1.80 0.21
N GLN A 487 26.62 -2.36 0.06
CA GLN A 487 27.46 -2.12 -1.12
C GLN A 487 26.77 -2.61 -2.40
N PRO A 488 26.93 -1.88 -3.53
CA PRO A 488 26.33 -2.31 -4.78
C PRO A 488 26.94 -3.64 -5.22
N LEU A 489 26.10 -4.53 -5.73
CA LEU A 489 26.55 -5.77 -6.33
C LEU A 489 27.32 -5.45 -7.61
N ASP A 490 28.65 -5.41 -7.49
CA ASP A 490 29.58 -5.08 -8.55
C ASP A 490 30.17 -6.36 -9.14
N LEU A 491 29.79 -6.68 -10.37
CA LEU A 491 30.19 -7.92 -11.04
C LEU A 491 31.71 -8.01 -11.23
N ASP A 492 32.40 -6.89 -11.39
CA ASP A 492 33.84 -6.86 -11.60
C ASP A 492 34.59 -7.12 -10.28
N LYS A 493 34.11 -6.59 -9.16
CA LYS A 493 34.69 -6.87 -7.82
C LYS A 493 34.43 -8.28 -7.34
N LEU A 494 33.34 -8.89 -7.79
CA LEU A 494 33.03 -10.27 -7.46
C LEU A 494 33.98 -11.26 -8.13
N LEU A 495 34.61 -10.90 -9.25
CA LEU A 495 35.70 -11.67 -9.87
C LEU A 495 36.97 -11.69 -9.01
N THR A 496 37.24 -10.63 -8.24
CA THR A 496 38.41 -10.54 -7.35
C THR A 496 38.15 -11.17 -5.98
N GLY A 497 36.90 -11.56 -5.69
CA GLY A 497 36.46 -12.10 -4.41
C GLY A 497 36.26 -11.05 -3.32
N GLU A 498 36.35 -9.76 -3.68
CA GLU A 498 36.06 -8.65 -2.78
C GLU A 498 34.54 -8.51 -2.62
N HIS A 499 34.04 -8.45 -1.38
CA HIS A 499 32.61 -8.27 -1.08
C HIS A 499 31.65 -9.31 -1.68
N LEU A 500 32.01 -10.60 -1.64
CA LEU A 500 31.12 -11.69 -2.04
C LEU A 500 29.81 -11.65 -1.22
N PRO A 501 28.62 -11.49 -1.85
CA PRO A 501 27.33 -11.46 -1.16
C PRO A 501 27.04 -12.82 -0.53
N ASP A 502 26.24 -12.85 0.52
CA ASP A 502 25.73 -14.13 1.04
C ASP A 502 24.83 -14.83 0.00
N PHE A 503 24.62 -16.13 0.22
CA PHE A 503 23.84 -16.98 -0.68
C PHE A 503 22.42 -16.46 -0.93
N ARG A 504 21.76 -15.90 0.08
CA ARG A 504 20.38 -15.44 -0.05
C ARG A 504 20.30 -14.17 -0.87
N SER A 505 21.18 -13.21 -0.59
CA SER A 505 21.23 -11.93 -1.33
C SER A 505 21.46 -12.16 -2.82
N ILE A 506 22.47 -12.96 -3.19
CA ILE A 506 22.73 -13.26 -4.60
C ILE A 506 21.66 -14.18 -5.22
N GLY A 507 21.15 -15.14 -4.44
CA GLY A 507 20.10 -16.05 -4.88
C GLY A 507 18.80 -15.35 -5.20
N ALA A 508 18.35 -14.44 -4.32
CA ALA A 508 17.16 -13.62 -4.57
C ALA A 508 17.34 -12.76 -5.83
N TRP A 509 18.47 -12.08 -5.95
CA TRP A 509 18.77 -11.25 -7.12
C TRP A 509 18.80 -12.05 -8.44
N LEU A 510 19.49 -13.21 -8.45
CA LEU A 510 19.55 -14.09 -9.63
C LEU A 510 18.17 -14.66 -9.98
N PHE A 511 17.41 -15.11 -8.98
CA PHE A 511 16.06 -15.61 -9.18
C PHE A 511 15.17 -14.56 -9.83
N HIS A 512 15.19 -13.34 -9.31
CA HIS A 512 14.40 -12.24 -9.86
C HIS A 512 14.86 -11.85 -11.27
N THR A 513 16.17 -11.71 -11.50
CA THR A 513 16.72 -11.38 -12.81
C THR A 513 16.37 -12.43 -13.87
N ALA A 514 16.30 -13.70 -13.47
CA ALA A 514 15.98 -14.81 -14.36
C ALA A 514 14.48 -14.97 -14.65
N THR A 515 13.63 -14.62 -13.68
CA THR A 515 12.20 -14.97 -13.72
C THR A 515 11.26 -13.77 -13.77
N GLY A 516 11.74 -12.57 -13.43
CA GLY A 516 10.93 -11.37 -13.16
C GLY A 516 10.12 -11.46 -11.87
N MET A 517 10.19 -12.57 -11.14
CA MET A 517 9.37 -12.82 -9.95
C MET A 517 10.17 -12.57 -8.68
N ALA A 518 9.50 -12.18 -7.61
CA ALA A 518 10.11 -12.21 -6.29
C ALA A 518 10.35 -13.66 -5.83
N LEU A 519 11.45 -13.87 -5.11
CA LEU A 519 11.78 -15.14 -4.50
C LEU A 519 10.61 -15.60 -3.60
N PRO A 520 10.16 -16.87 -3.71
CA PRO A 520 9.16 -17.42 -2.81
C PRO A 520 9.63 -17.37 -1.36
N ASN A 521 8.72 -17.21 -0.40
CA ASN A 521 9.06 -17.23 1.02
C ASN A 521 9.75 -18.56 1.36
N TRP A 522 10.97 -18.48 1.86
CA TRP A 522 11.84 -19.64 2.08
C TRP A 522 11.31 -20.46 3.26
N VAL A 523 10.65 -21.59 2.99
CA VAL A 523 10.24 -22.57 4.00
C VAL A 523 11.28 -23.69 4.02
N GLY A 524 12.38 -23.52 4.74
CA GLY A 524 13.42 -24.56 4.80
C GLY A 524 14.53 -24.30 5.82
N ALA A 525 14.74 -25.26 6.71
CA ALA A 525 15.61 -25.20 7.89
C ALA A 525 17.13 -25.38 7.62
N TYR A 526 17.63 -25.13 6.41
CA TYR A 526 18.93 -25.70 6.02
C TYR A 526 20.12 -24.74 5.88
N CYS A 527 19.95 -23.42 6.01
CA CYS A 527 21.08 -22.50 5.81
C CYS A 527 21.05 -21.30 6.74
N ASN A 528 21.26 -21.51 8.04
CA ASN A 528 21.61 -20.42 8.98
C ASN A 528 22.56 -20.84 10.12
N THR A 529 23.14 -22.05 10.09
CA THR A 529 24.14 -22.46 11.09
C THR A 529 25.50 -22.65 10.42
N PRO A 530 26.59 -22.04 10.93
CA PRO A 530 27.92 -22.53 10.62
C PRO A 530 27.94 -24.00 11.03
N LEU A 531 28.31 -24.91 10.13
CA LEU A 531 28.49 -26.31 10.45
C LEU A 531 29.65 -26.46 11.46
N GLN A 532 29.36 -26.28 12.74
CA GLN A 532 30.13 -26.85 13.82
C GLN A 532 29.34 -28.04 14.37
N GLY A 533 29.79 -29.24 14.04
CA GLY A 533 29.39 -30.48 14.71
C GLY A 533 28.27 -31.26 14.02
N ASN A 534 28.53 -32.55 13.82
CA ASN A 534 27.60 -33.55 13.29
C ASN A 534 26.42 -33.78 14.23
N THR A 535 25.25 -33.18 13.96
CA THR A 535 23.96 -33.72 14.43
C THR A 535 22.80 -33.27 13.53
N PRO A 536 21.94 -34.17 13.01
CA PRO A 536 20.77 -33.78 12.22
C PRO A 536 19.59 -33.42 13.14
N LEU A 537 18.99 -32.24 12.93
CA LEU A 537 17.73 -31.81 13.55
C LEU A 537 16.57 -32.04 12.58
N GLN A 538 15.50 -32.68 13.07
CA GLN A 538 14.27 -32.98 12.34
C GLN A 538 13.30 -31.78 12.37
N GLY A 539 12.81 -31.37 11.20
CA GLY A 539 11.73 -30.39 11.05
C GLY A 539 10.84 -30.75 9.86
N ASN A 540 9.54 -30.88 10.11
CA ASN A 540 8.55 -31.46 9.19
C ASN A 540 8.10 -30.50 8.09
N THR A 541 8.42 -30.82 6.84
CA THR A 541 7.62 -30.53 5.64
C THR A 541 7.78 -31.75 4.72
N PRO A 542 6.71 -32.35 4.14
CA PRO A 542 6.82 -33.67 3.55
C PRO A 542 7.51 -33.62 2.17
N LEU A 543 8.84 -33.75 2.16
CA LEU A 543 9.48 -34.57 1.14
C LEU A 543 8.98 -36.00 1.42
N ARG A 544 8.10 -36.53 0.55
CA ARG A 544 7.56 -37.89 0.72
C ARG A 544 8.71 -38.88 0.53
N GLY A 545 9.10 -39.51 1.62
CA GLY A 545 10.04 -40.64 1.65
C GLY A 545 11.20 -40.37 2.59
N ASN A 546 11.55 -41.35 3.42
CA ASN A 546 12.78 -41.33 4.21
C ASN A 546 13.98 -41.18 3.24
N ALA A 547 14.48 -39.96 3.10
CA ALA A 547 15.48 -39.61 2.10
C ALA A 547 16.89 -40.06 2.57
N PRO A 548 17.71 -40.67 1.69
CA PRO A 548 19.13 -40.91 1.95
C PRO A 548 19.88 -39.59 2.18
N THR A 549 21.03 -39.65 2.86
CA THR A 549 21.91 -38.51 3.20
C THR A 549 22.33 -37.62 2.02
N ASP A 550 22.17 -38.09 0.79
CA ASP A 550 22.51 -37.38 -0.45
C ASP A 550 21.47 -36.33 -0.88
N ASP A 551 20.20 -36.46 -0.48
CA ASP A 551 19.13 -35.54 -0.89
C ASP A 551 19.17 -34.20 -0.13
N ALA A 552 19.75 -34.19 1.08
CA ALA A 552 19.95 -32.96 1.87
C ALA A 552 20.93 -31.97 1.20
N ILE A 553 21.89 -32.49 0.43
CA ILE A 553 22.91 -31.69 -0.28
C ILE A 553 22.29 -30.98 -1.50
N ILE A 554 21.32 -31.60 -2.18
CA ILE A 554 20.68 -30.97 -3.35
C ILE A 554 19.73 -29.85 -2.92
N ALA A 555 19.04 -30.04 -1.79
CA ALA A 555 18.14 -29.04 -1.22
C ALA A 555 18.88 -27.74 -0.83
N GLU A 556 20.19 -27.80 -0.51
CA GLU A 556 20.99 -26.62 -0.17
C GLU A 556 21.11 -25.61 -1.35
N TRP A 557 20.97 -26.10 -2.59
CA TRP A 557 21.15 -25.30 -3.81
C TRP A 557 19.83 -24.82 -4.44
N TYR A 558 18.68 -25.21 -3.90
CA TYR A 558 17.39 -24.85 -4.48
C TYR A 558 16.94 -23.45 -4.07
N LEU A 559 16.65 -22.59 -5.05
CA LEU A 559 16.15 -21.23 -4.80
C LEU A 559 14.62 -21.17 -4.80
N GLY A 560 13.96 -21.86 -5.73
CA GLY A 560 12.52 -21.83 -5.89
C GLY A 560 12.06 -22.20 -7.30
N GLU A 561 10.78 -21.97 -7.60
CA GLU A 561 10.21 -22.23 -8.92
C GLU A 561 9.46 -21.04 -9.50
N SER A 562 9.45 -20.97 -10.83
CA SER A 562 8.59 -20.12 -11.65
C SER A 562 7.62 -21.00 -12.47
N PRO A 563 6.70 -20.44 -13.28
CA PRO A 563 5.87 -21.23 -14.17
C PRO A 563 6.67 -22.12 -15.14
N SER A 564 7.88 -21.71 -15.51
CA SER A 564 8.70 -22.40 -16.53
C SER A 564 9.91 -23.15 -15.97
N TYR A 565 10.44 -22.75 -14.81
CA TYR A 565 11.72 -23.27 -14.30
C TYR A 565 11.68 -23.63 -12.81
N HIS A 566 12.39 -24.69 -12.46
CA HIS A 566 13.01 -24.85 -11.15
C HIS A 566 14.37 -24.15 -11.16
N VAL A 567 14.64 -23.28 -10.20
CA VAL A 567 15.85 -22.43 -10.17
C VAL A 567 16.78 -22.88 -9.05
N TRP A 568 18.06 -23.03 -9.40
CA TRP A 568 19.10 -23.56 -8.53
C TRP A 568 20.32 -22.63 -8.55
N LEU A 569 21.04 -22.55 -7.44
CA LEU A 569 22.27 -21.79 -7.29
C LEU A 569 23.33 -22.62 -6.57
N ILE A 570 24.45 -22.85 -7.23
CA ILE A 570 25.64 -23.48 -6.64
C ILE A 570 26.59 -22.35 -6.25
N TYR A 571 26.59 -21.96 -4.97
CA TYR A 571 27.33 -20.77 -4.51
C TYR A 571 27.70 -20.81 -3.03
N ARG A 572 28.95 -20.46 -2.71
CA ARG A 572 29.38 -20.11 -1.36
C ARG A 572 30.18 -18.81 -1.43
N PRO A 573 30.04 -17.88 -0.47
CA PRO A 573 30.79 -16.62 -0.45
C PRO A 573 32.26 -16.86 -0.06
N ASN A 574 32.98 -17.66 -0.84
CA ASN A 574 34.37 -18.02 -0.63
C ASN A 574 35.05 -18.20 -1.99
N LEU A 575 36.03 -17.34 -2.29
CA LEU A 575 36.69 -17.28 -3.59
C LEU A 575 37.41 -18.59 -3.95
N ASP A 576 38.10 -19.21 -2.99
CA ASP A 576 38.84 -20.46 -3.23
C ASP A 576 37.89 -21.62 -3.55
N TRP A 577 36.75 -21.68 -2.85
CA TRP A 577 35.70 -22.65 -3.14
C TRP A 577 35.07 -22.40 -4.51
N LEU A 578 34.79 -21.15 -4.89
CA LEU A 578 34.22 -20.81 -6.21
C LEU A 578 35.17 -21.17 -7.37
N LYS A 579 36.49 -21.23 -7.12
CA LYS A 579 37.52 -21.70 -8.05
C LYS A 579 37.78 -23.21 -7.99
N SER A 580 37.11 -23.93 -7.10
CA SER A 580 37.28 -25.37 -6.94
C SER A 580 36.41 -26.15 -7.94
N ARG A 581 36.67 -27.45 -8.07
CA ARG A 581 35.80 -28.32 -8.88
C ARG A 581 34.43 -28.55 -8.24
N ASP A 582 34.32 -28.36 -6.93
CA ASP A 582 33.10 -28.59 -6.17
C ASP A 582 32.03 -27.52 -6.45
N ALA A 583 32.45 -26.36 -6.95
CA ALA A 583 31.58 -25.27 -7.38
C ALA A 583 31.01 -25.46 -8.81
N ALA A 584 31.46 -26.47 -9.56
CA ALA A 584 31.05 -26.66 -10.94
C ALA A 584 29.81 -27.57 -11.08
N LEU A 585 28.96 -27.27 -12.05
CA LEU A 585 27.90 -28.18 -12.46
C LEU A 585 28.50 -29.42 -13.14
N THR A 586 28.37 -30.59 -12.51
CA THR A 586 28.79 -31.89 -13.04
C THR A 586 27.61 -32.70 -13.58
N LEU A 587 27.87 -33.74 -14.38
CA LEU A 587 26.81 -34.63 -14.87
C LEU A 587 26.05 -35.30 -13.71
N THR A 588 26.76 -35.81 -12.72
CA THR A 588 26.16 -36.45 -11.53
C THR A 588 25.26 -35.51 -10.76
N LEU A 589 25.64 -34.24 -10.61
CA LEU A 589 24.79 -33.24 -9.96
C LEU A 589 23.57 -32.87 -10.82
N ALA A 590 23.74 -32.78 -12.14
CA ALA A 590 22.64 -32.53 -13.06
C ALA A 590 21.59 -33.65 -13.06
N GLU A 591 22.04 -34.92 -13.04
CA GLU A 591 21.15 -36.10 -12.92
C GLU A 591 20.38 -36.08 -11.60
N LYS A 592 21.05 -35.72 -10.50
CA LYS A 592 20.45 -35.54 -9.17
C LYS A 592 19.39 -34.42 -9.15
N ILE A 593 19.71 -33.25 -9.73
CA ILE A 593 18.76 -32.13 -9.87
C ILE A 593 17.54 -32.55 -10.68
N ALA A 594 17.74 -33.20 -11.83
CA ALA A 594 16.65 -33.66 -12.69
C ALA A 594 15.75 -34.68 -12.01
N ALA A 595 16.30 -35.53 -11.12
CA ALA A 595 15.53 -36.51 -10.36
C ALA A 595 14.69 -35.90 -9.22
N THR A 596 14.93 -34.64 -8.82
CA THR A 596 14.36 -34.07 -7.58
C THR A 596 12.84 -33.93 -7.61
N PHE A 597 12.23 -33.69 -8.78
CA PHE A 597 10.80 -33.45 -8.93
C PHE A 597 10.08 -34.49 -9.81
N VAL A 598 10.68 -35.66 -10.01
CA VAL A 598 10.08 -36.75 -10.82
C VAL A 598 9.08 -37.54 -9.96
N GLY A 599 7.83 -37.68 -10.41
CA GLY A 599 6.80 -38.45 -9.72
C GLY A 599 7.05 -39.96 -9.74
N ALA A 600 6.41 -40.72 -8.83
CA ALA A 600 6.56 -42.18 -8.70
C ALA A 600 6.20 -43.00 -9.96
N ASN A 601 5.52 -42.40 -10.94
CA ASN A 601 5.17 -43.00 -12.23
C ASN A 601 6.07 -42.53 -13.39
N GLY A 602 7.12 -41.75 -13.15
CA GLY A 602 8.02 -41.23 -14.18
C GLY A 602 7.51 -39.98 -14.93
N ASP A 603 6.30 -39.50 -14.61
CA ASP A 603 5.82 -38.21 -15.11
C ASP A 603 6.48 -37.08 -14.31
N SER A 604 7.34 -36.32 -14.97
CA SER A 604 7.87 -35.06 -14.45
C SER A 604 6.86 -33.94 -14.74
N PRO A 605 6.56 -33.03 -13.79
CA PRO A 605 5.97 -31.76 -14.17
C PRO A 605 6.91 -31.10 -15.19
N ASN A 606 6.33 -30.55 -16.25
CA ASN A 606 6.94 -30.14 -17.52
C ASN A 606 7.95 -28.96 -17.43
N LYS A 607 8.53 -28.69 -16.25
CA LYS A 607 9.41 -27.55 -15.97
C LYS A 607 10.88 -27.93 -16.16
N ARG A 608 11.66 -27.01 -16.73
CA ARG A 608 13.12 -27.19 -16.88
C ARG A 608 13.84 -26.75 -15.60
N HIS A 609 15.10 -27.17 -15.45
CA HIS A 609 15.95 -26.79 -14.32
C HIS A 609 16.97 -25.74 -14.78
N LEU A 610 16.86 -24.51 -14.30
CA LEU A 610 17.84 -23.45 -14.52
C LEU A 610 18.86 -23.45 -13.38
N VAL A 611 20.12 -23.76 -13.67
CA VAL A 611 21.17 -23.92 -12.68
C VAL A 611 22.23 -22.84 -12.84
N PHE A 612 22.30 -21.94 -11.87
CA PHE A 612 23.35 -20.96 -11.71
C PHE A 612 24.60 -21.61 -11.09
N ALA A 613 25.71 -21.60 -11.81
CA ALA A 613 26.98 -22.14 -11.31
C ALA A 613 28.19 -21.39 -11.90
N PRO A 614 29.28 -21.18 -11.13
CA PRO A 614 30.53 -20.55 -11.60
C PRO A 614 31.10 -21.20 -12.87
N ALA A 615 31.02 -22.53 -12.95
CA ALA A 615 31.54 -23.30 -14.06
C ALA A 615 30.67 -24.54 -14.34
N ARG A 616 30.91 -25.19 -15.48
CA ARG A 616 30.36 -26.51 -15.78
C ARG A 616 31.45 -27.46 -16.26
N PHE A 617 31.37 -28.72 -15.87
CA PHE A 617 32.21 -29.81 -16.36
C PHE A 617 31.39 -30.90 -17.05
N VAL A 618 30.37 -30.47 -17.80
CA VAL A 618 29.48 -31.35 -18.55
C VAL A 618 29.03 -30.65 -19.84
N ALA A 619 29.04 -31.39 -20.95
CA ALA A 619 28.65 -30.86 -22.26
C ALA A 619 27.12 -30.71 -22.37
N SER A 620 26.65 -29.70 -23.11
CA SER A 620 25.21 -29.39 -23.22
C SER A 620 24.38 -30.57 -23.75
N LYS A 621 24.96 -31.41 -24.62
CA LYS A 621 24.32 -32.62 -25.16
C LYS A 621 23.90 -33.63 -24.08
N HIS A 622 24.51 -33.59 -22.90
CA HIS A 622 24.16 -34.44 -21.77
C HIS A 622 23.16 -33.76 -20.80
N LEU A 623 23.09 -32.42 -20.80
CA LEU A 623 22.16 -31.67 -19.95
C LEU A 623 20.76 -31.55 -20.58
N LEU A 624 20.69 -31.39 -21.91
CA LEU A 624 19.43 -31.22 -22.64
C LEU A 624 18.41 -32.35 -22.39
N PRO A 625 18.79 -33.64 -22.41
CA PRO A 625 17.86 -34.73 -22.12
C PRO A 625 17.36 -34.74 -20.66
N LEU A 626 18.11 -34.12 -19.75
CA LEU A 626 17.75 -33.99 -18.34
C LEU A 626 16.88 -32.76 -18.07
N GLY A 627 16.59 -31.94 -19.10
CA GLY A 627 15.89 -30.66 -18.92
C GLY A 627 16.68 -29.64 -18.10
N VAL A 628 18.00 -29.79 -17.99
CA VAL A 628 18.88 -28.91 -17.21
C VAL A 628 19.53 -27.87 -18.13
N GLU A 629 19.44 -26.61 -17.74
CA GLU A 629 20.07 -25.46 -18.40
C GLU A 629 21.09 -24.84 -17.46
N HIS A 630 22.33 -24.67 -17.93
CA HIS A 630 23.39 -24.00 -17.17
C HIS A 630 23.37 -22.51 -17.47
N ALA A 631 23.24 -21.69 -16.44
CA ALA A 631 23.52 -20.28 -16.47
C ALA A 631 24.84 -20.02 -15.73
N PRO A 632 25.87 -19.47 -16.40
CA PRO A 632 27.08 -19.06 -15.68
C PRO A 632 26.71 -17.98 -14.68
N LEU A 633 27.30 -18.03 -13.49
CA LEU A 633 27.30 -16.84 -12.65
C LEU A 633 27.98 -15.70 -13.41
N PRO A 634 27.56 -14.45 -13.19
CA PRO A 634 28.14 -13.30 -13.88
C PRO A 634 29.64 -13.10 -13.60
N PHE A 635 30.24 -13.92 -12.73
CA PHE A 635 31.68 -14.02 -12.49
C PHE A 635 32.23 -15.19 -13.29
N ALA A 636 32.55 -14.99 -14.56
CA ALA A 636 33.31 -15.98 -15.32
C ALA A 636 34.76 -16.01 -14.80
N LEU A 637 34.99 -16.76 -13.71
CA LEU A 637 36.28 -16.87 -12.99
C LEU A 637 37.42 -17.53 -13.79
N TYR A 638 37.23 -17.79 -15.09
CA TYR A 638 38.24 -18.41 -15.95
C TYR A 638 38.32 -17.73 -17.32
N ARG A 639 39.04 -16.61 -17.41
CA ARG A 639 40.05 -16.50 -18.47
C ARG A 639 41.33 -17.07 -17.90
N PHE A 640 41.64 -18.31 -18.26
CA PHE A 640 43.01 -18.80 -18.15
C PHE A 640 43.89 -17.85 -18.97
N GLU A 641 44.65 -16.98 -18.31
CA GLU A 641 45.94 -16.57 -18.88
C GLU A 641 46.74 -17.86 -18.98
N LYS A 642 46.83 -18.39 -20.20
CA LYS A 642 47.93 -19.30 -20.53
C LYS A 642 49.18 -18.42 -20.53
N ASP A 643 50.15 -18.85 -19.72
CA ASP A 643 51.49 -18.27 -19.54
C ASP A 643 52.11 -17.63 -20.79
#